data_AF-A2FCI9-F1
#
_entry.id   AF-A2FCI9-F1
#
_cell.length_a   1.000
_cell.length_b   1.000
_cell.length_c   1.000
_cell.angle_alpha   90.00
_cell.angle_beta   90.00
_cell.angle_gamma   90.00
#
_symmetry.space_group_name_H-M   'P 1'
#
loop_
_entity.id
_entity.type
_entity.pdbx_description
1 polymer ?
#
loop_
_entity_poly.entity_id
_entity_poly.type
_entity_poly.pdbx_seq_one_letter_code
_entity_poly.pdbx_strand_id
1 'polypeptide(L)'
;MPIIVSTEKTNTVLPSQFKYSYVHWLGNLLGVFAYKEFGFLKYFAAGTEEGPIVIFGDTGKELHQVALLCGHTRTITGITTSLHPDTFTSVSYDGVICGWSMCDGICLYSFQANVKPGYLKAINSTTNVDLLYLWSLGGSFYTLNVKTGETQMIVQSFGITSLYPTLGETVLYTTYNSICSYNINTKEKITKRFEPSLDKRQWACENGYVSIKGNRIRIYNTSYIFMFSITVNELQENEPILKVYWRSLKTIQIITYLGTQIIIKLNAQDAEYSITKTPSPHYFTAVSFTNREQFLGVVCDNSIYVQDQNGERIFVGDNNNRNYHLSSGDYQHYYASDHTNYITYYKLNDAKSRYNHEHSRVTCLYSIQYRNTEYLITGSINGTVTVYTKNSEEPLFQYPALSCPVIGLVQTPFVINGSPRILAIAEDGSSCLFNMSDIRIHYLGNHFRPRNVYVYESMGLLFFQYQGGNILMYNLDTPDAVAVLSVVPPKAKLIWSYSIRKIDQSLTSVGTVTIGGKGIAFDTHNFSELKSLSSDDELFKNDCLKFIKLCDETSKSFDDQLVFIGADQNPTFYYKNFAIRGEILYMASPYVIVNHWVVCNMISTICGVNKANQNRKLCVECLPMLLEMLFYEHPIIQNIVSPLITSITQIIQSMDCQQMISTFISEESIDKLSNSNKFLTAITICVNENLVPTYWVKPLYNFLKNSTTATNDVSHVALNILAHGIKAWMKENPHVEVYQFLINSLERYNTSSYLTTLSKSAHEDYPSFLQAFKTYFFSKMEDEPAKMVAVNLLTNSMLDNNLAYLATITLSRLIVDFGLNDMKSHLELHKSIMKAIDYNDNYIIIGTYEGDIIGFSKNKQLFEIPLFKNPISYVSLSPSGDICVVACSKSKDYIALSIGGGVKGGIFKDKHKLLKAGKISGEGQNVKVSWKENNLFDIEFV
;
A
#
# COMPACT_ATOMS: atom_id res chain seq x y z
N MET A 1 -9.32 8.92 0.34
CA MET A 1 -8.06 8.46 0.95
C MET A 1 -7.04 9.59 0.84
N PRO A 2 -6.30 9.93 1.91
CA PRO A 2 -5.27 10.96 1.85
C PRO A 2 -4.07 10.45 1.05
N ILE A 3 -3.51 11.28 0.18
CA ILE A 3 -2.29 10.92 -0.57
C ILE A 3 -1.10 11.24 0.32
N ILE A 4 -0.56 10.19 0.94
CA ILE A 4 0.47 10.31 1.98
C ILE A 4 1.78 9.69 1.52
N VAL A 5 2.85 10.46 1.68
CA VAL A 5 4.22 9.97 1.75
C VAL A 5 4.70 10.15 3.16
N SER A 6 5.43 9.16 3.67
CA SER A 6 6.22 9.36 4.88
C SER A 6 7.67 8.97 4.70
N THR A 7 8.53 9.68 5.42
CA THR A 7 9.96 9.41 5.54
C THR A 7 10.35 9.28 7.01
N GLU A 8 11.22 8.33 7.33
CA GLU A 8 11.78 8.21 8.67
C GLU A 8 12.80 9.34 8.86
N LYS A 9 12.46 10.33 9.68
CA LYS A 9 13.26 11.56 9.86
C LYS A 9 14.46 11.35 10.78
N THR A 10 14.50 10.22 11.48
CA THR A 10 15.48 9.90 12.50
C THR A 10 16.32 8.71 12.07
N ASN A 11 17.64 8.85 12.13
CA ASN A 11 18.61 7.74 12.05
C ASN A 11 18.55 6.83 13.32
N THR A 12 17.38 6.77 13.96
CA THR A 12 17.08 5.92 15.11
C THR A 12 17.11 4.48 14.68
N VAL A 13 17.97 3.68 15.32
CA VAL A 13 17.88 2.23 15.19
C VAL A 13 16.50 1.80 15.71
N LEU A 14 15.67 1.26 14.81
CA LEU A 14 14.36 0.71 15.15
C LEU A 14 14.47 -0.20 16.38
N PRO A 15 13.49 -0.21 17.29
CA PRO A 15 13.52 -1.06 18.46
C PRO A 15 13.70 -2.51 18.03
N SER A 16 14.79 -3.16 18.44
CA SER A 16 15.04 -4.58 18.18
C SER A 16 14.68 -5.49 19.35
N GLN A 17 14.32 -4.88 20.49
CA GLN A 17 14.03 -5.55 21.76
C GLN A 17 12.54 -5.46 22.06
N PHE A 18 11.88 -6.60 22.10
CA PHE A 18 10.43 -6.73 22.30
C PHE A 18 10.11 -7.93 23.17
N LYS A 19 8.96 -7.91 23.82
CA LYS A 19 8.39 -9.11 24.43
C LYS A 19 7.42 -9.74 23.46
N TYR A 20 7.84 -10.80 22.78
CA TYR A 20 7.00 -11.50 21.82
C TYR A 20 5.88 -12.28 22.53
N SER A 21 4.64 -11.86 22.31
CA SER A 21 3.43 -12.46 22.88
C SER A 21 2.80 -13.51 21.95
N TYR A 22 3.02 -13.38 20.64
CA TYR A 22 2.50 -14.29 19.63
C TYR A 22 3.45 -14.41 18.43
N VAL A 23 3.53 -15.58 17.79
CA VAL A 23 4.35 -15.80 16.59
C VAL A 23 3.53 -16.61 15.57
N HIS A 24 3.57 -16.19 14.31
CA HIS A 24 2.86 -16.84 13.21
C HIS A 24 3.70 -16.81 11.93
N TRP A 25 3.89 -17.97 11.29
CA TRP A 25 4.54 -18.04 9.98
C TRP A 25 3.65 -17.39 8.92
N LEU A 26 4.24 -16.60 8.03
CA LEU A 26 3.54 -16.03 6.89
C LEU A 26 3.58 -17.00 5.70
N GLY A 27 2.59 -16.88 4.81
CA GLY A 27 2.38 -17.79 3.69
C GLY A 27 3.28 -17.50 2.49
N ASN A 28 2.75 -17.70 1.28
CA ASN A 28 3.41 -17.26 0.05
C ASN A 28 3.42 -15.73 0.02
N LEU A 29 4.57 -15.14 0.33
CA LEU A 29 4.73 -13.69 0.33
C LEU A 29 4.89 -13.17 -1.09
N LEU A 30 4.38 -11.97 -1.32
CA LEU A 30 4.49 -11.24 -2.57
C LEU A 30 5.27 -9.95 -2.36
N GLY A 31 5.43 -9.18 -3.43
CA GLY A 31 5.95 -7.83 -3.38
C GLY A 31 7.35 -7.68 -2.78
N VAL A 32 7.52 -6.73 -1.85
CA VAL A 32 8.80 -6.40 -1.20
C VAL A 32 9.35 -7.61 -0.46
N PHE A 33 8.49 -8.38 0.21
CA PHE A 33 8.91 -9.59 0.90
C PHE A 33 9.23 -10.76 -0.06
N ALA A 34 8.86 -10.67 -1.34
CA ALA A 34 9.33 -11.58 -2.39
C ALA A 34 10.62 -11.10 -3.09
N TYR A 35 11.20 -9.96 -2.70
CA TYR A 35 12.35 -9.39 -3.39
C TYR A 35 13.63 -10.23 -3.16
N LYS A 36 14.14 -10.83 -4.25
CA LYS A 36 15.23 -11.82 -4.20
C LYS A 36 16.52 -11.32 -3.57
N GLU A 37 16.82 -10.03 -3.66
CA GLU A 37 18.05 -9.46 -3.07
C GLU A 37 18.04 -9.45 -1.55
N PHE A 38 16.86 -9.53 -0.91
CA PHE A 38 16.77 -9.71 0.54
C PHE A 38 17.19 -11.11 0.98
N GLY A 39 17.27 -12.09 0.06
CA GLY A 39 17.89 -13.40 0.30
C GLY A 39 17.13 -14.35 1.23
N PHE A 40 15.88 -14.03 1.58
CA PHE A 40 15.07 -14.82 2.52
C PHE A 40 14.37 -16.01 1.85
N LEU A 41 14.28 -17.11 2.58
CA LEU A 41 13.57 -18.33 2.20
C LEU A 41 12.14 -18.37 2.77
N LYS A 42 11.94 -17.76 3.94
CA LYS A 42 10.66 -17.72 4.69
C LYS A 42 10.58 -16.47 5.55
N TYR A 43 9.38 -16.12 6.00
CA TYR A 43 9.19 -15.05 6.98
C TYR A 43 8.12 -15.43 8.01
N PHE A 44 8.18 -14.79 9.18
CA PHE A 44 7.14 -14.87 10.20
C PHE A 44 6.85 -13.51 10.82
N ALA A 45 5.63 -13.37 11.33
CA ALA A 45 5.16 -12.23 12.09
C ALA A 45 5.22 -12.55 13.60
N ALA A 46 5.91 -11.72 14.37
CA ALA A 46 6.01 -11.81 15.81
C ALA A 46 5.28 -10.61 16.46
N GLY A 47 4.09 -10.87 17.00
CA GLY A 47 3.32 -9.90 17.77
C GLY A 47 3.91 -9.69 19.17
N THR A 48 3.78 -8.48 19.69
CA THR A 48 4.49 -8.04 20.90
C THR A 48 3.53 -7.64 22.02
N GLU A 49 4.00 -7.67 23.28
CA GLU A 49 3.25 -7.13 24.43
C GLU A 49 3.04 -5.63 24.29
N GLU A 50 3.99 -4.94 23.65
CA GLU A 50 4.02 -3.51 23.38
C GLU A 50 2.98 -3.06 22.34
N GLY A 51 2.49 -3.98 21.49
CA GLY A 51 1.48 -3.74 20.46
C GLY A 51 1.96 -3.96 19.02
N PRO A 52 3.11 -3.44 18.58
CA PRO A 52 3.59 -3.67 17.22
C PRO A 52 3.82 -5.15 16.86
N ILE A 53 3.90 -5.42 15.57
CA ILE A 53 4.26 -6.74 15.03
C ILE A 53 5.59 -6.59 14.28
N VAL A 54 6.55 -7.45 14.60
CA VAL A 54 7.86 -7.50 13.91
C VAL A 54 7.80 -8.56 12.83
N ILE A 55 8.15 -8.20 11.59
CA ILE A 55 8.37 -9.17 10.52
C ILE A 55 9.83 -9.61 10.54
N PHE A 56 10.04 -10.91 10.63
CA PHE A 56 11.34 -11.56 10.52
C PHE A 56 11.47 -12.29 9.20
N GLY A 57 12.61 -12.15 8.54
CA GLY A 57 13.03 -12.96 7.40
C GLY A 57 14.07 -13.99 7.81
N ASP A 58 13.93 -15.21 7.31
CA ASP A 58 14.79 -16.36 7.57
C ASP A 58 15.61 -16.69 6.30
N THR A 59 16.93 -16.56 6.39
CA THR A 59 17.88 -16.91 5.30
C THR A 59 18.22 -18.41 5.26
N GLY A 60 17.69 -19.20 6.19
CA GLY A 60 18.12 -20.58 6.48
C GLY A 60 19.41 -20.65 7.33
N LYS A 61 19.99 -19.51 7.70
CA LYS A 61 21.19 -19.39 8.56
C LYS A 61 20.99 -18.43 9.71
N GLU A 62 20.38 -17.28 9.42
CA GLU A 62 20.15 -16.20 10.36
C GLU A 62 18.74 -15.62 10.18
N LEU A 63 18.14 -15.20 11.30
CA LEU A 63 16.90 -14.45 11.36
C LEU A 63 17.21 -12.96 11.39
N HIS A 64 16.59 -12.20 10.50
CA HIS A 64 16.76 -10.75 10.42
C HIS A 64 15.42 -10.06 10.62
N GLN A 65 15.39 -8.98 11.39
CA GLN A 65 14.23 -8.11 11.49
C GLN A 65 14.13 -7.28 10.20
N VAL A 66 12.98 -7.37 9.50
CA VAL A 66 12.78 -6.78 8.17
C VAL A 66 11.88 -5.56 8.25
N ALA A 67 10.73 -5.68 8.91
CA ALA A 67 9.75 -4.60 9.05
C ALA A 67 9.11 -4.56 10.44
N LEU A 68 8.52 -3.42 10.79
CA LEU A 68 7.87 -3.14 12.07
C LEU A 68 6.52 -2.45 11.83
N LEU A 69 5.45 -3.17 12.21
CA LEU A 69 4.05 -2.90 11.86
C LEU A 69 3.32 -2.29 13.06
N CYS A 70 2.82 -1.06 12.94
CA CYS A 70 2.46 -0.24 14.12
C CYS A 70 0.95 0.03 14.28
N GLY A 71 0.12 -1.00 14.18
CA GLY A 71 -1.35 -0.85 14.17
C GLY A 71 -2.05 -1.05 15.51
N HIS A 72 -1.42 -1.75 16.46
CA HIS A 72 -2.00 -2.01 17.79
C HIS A 72 -1.26 -1.26 18.89
N THR A 73 -2.00 -0.85 19.93
CA THR A 73 -1.46 -0.18 21.14
C THR A 73 -1.43 -1.09 22.37
N ARG A 74 -1.80 -2.36 22.20
CA ARG A 74 -1.91 -3.38 23.24
C ARG A 74 -1.37 -4.72 22.74
N THR A 75 -0.94 -5.54 23.69
CA THR A 75 -0.44 -6.90 23.50
C THR A 75 -1.18 -7.66 22.41
N ILE A 76 -0.44 -8.15 21.41
CA ILE A 76 -0.99 -9.01 20.36
C ILE A 76 -1.32 -10.38 20.96
N THR A 77 -2.58 -10.80 20.84
CA THR A 77 -3.06 -12.08 21.40
C THR A 77 -3.31 -13.14 20.34
N GLY A 78 -3.37 -12.75 19.06
CA GLY A 78 -3.44 -13.66 17.92
C GLY A 78 -3.01 -13.02 16.61
N ILE A 79 -2.42 -13.83 15.73
CA ILE A 79 -2.12 -13.52 14.32
C ILE A 79 -2.54 -14.74 13.49
N THR A 80 -3.15 -14.52 12.33
CA THR A 80 -3.63 -15.57 11.42
C THR A 80 -3.53 -15.11 9.96
N THR A 81 -2.92 -15.90 9.07
CA THR A 81 -2.96 -15.66 7.61
C THR A 81 -4.40 -15.72 7.10
N SER A 82 -4.79 -14.78 6.23
CA SER A 82 -6.09 -14.79 5.57
C SER A 82 -6.21 -15.95 4.57
N LEU A 83 -7.43 -16.24 4.13
CA LEU A 83 -7.65 -17.01 2.91
C LEU A 83 -7.21 -16.23 1.67
N HIS A 84 -7.25 -14.90 1.72
CA HIS A 84 -6.65 -14.08 0.67
C HIS A 84 -5.12 -14.16 0.81
N PRO A 85 -4.39 -14.67 -0.20
CA PRO A 85 -2.96 -14.99 -0.07
C PRO A 85 -2.12 -13.79 0.37
N ASP A 86 -2.55 -12.59 -0.04
CA ASP A 86 -1.80 -11.35 0.12
C ASP A 86 -2.06 -10.65 1.45
N THR A 87 -2.76 -11.26 2.42
CA THR A 87 -3.11 -10.60 3.68
C THR A 87 -3.05 -11.49 4.92
N PHE A 88 -2.76 -10.89 6.07
CA PHE A 88 -2.93 -11.53 7.39
C PHE A 88 -3.65 -10.61 8.36
N THR A 89 -4.29 -11.20 9.36
CA THR A 89 -5.07 -10.49 10.38
C THR A 89 -4.43 -10.68 11.74
N SER A 90 -4.43 -9.63 12.55
CA SER A 90 -3.97 -9.66 13.94
C SER A 90 -5.02 -9.09 14.88
N VAL A 91 -5.03 -9.59 16.11
CA VAL A 91 -5.92 -9.14 17.19
C VAL A 91 -5.09 -8.82 18.44
N SER A 92 -5.40 -7.70 19.07
CA SER A 92 -4.83 -7.31 20.36
C SER A 92 -5.78 -7.56 21.53
N TYR A 93 -5.22 -7.50 22.74
CA TYR A 93 -5.92 -7.78 23.99
C TYR A 93 -7.19 -6.94 24.23
N ASP A 94 -7.22 -5.69 23.75
CA ASP A 94 -8.39 -4.81 23.84
C ASP A 94 -9.46 -5.08 22.77
N GLY A 95 -9.21 -5.99 21.81
CA GLY A 95 -10.13 -6.31 20.74
C GLY A 95 -9.99 -5.43 19.50
N VAL A 96 -8.93 -4.62 19.38
CA VAL A 96 -8.58 -4.02 18.08
C VAL A 96 -8.12 -5.12 17.14
N ILE A 97 -8.63 -5.08 15.91
CA ILE A 97 -8.30 -5.99 14.81
C ILE A 97 -7.65 -5.17 13.70
N CYS A 98 -6.48 -5.59 13.24
CA CYS A 98 -5.80 -4.99 12.09
C CYS A 98 -5.59 -6.04 10.99
N GLY A 99 -5.88 -5.65 9.76
CA GLY A 99 -5.51 -6.39 8.55
C GLY A 99 -4.23 -5.83 7.96
N TRP A 100 -3.35 -6.70 7.48
CA TRP A 100 -2.02 -6.37 7.00
C TRP A 100 -1.76 -6.97 5.62
N SER A 101 -1.12 -6.20 4.75
CA SER A 101 -0.61 -6.64 3.45
C SER A 101 0.63 -7.54 3.60
N MET A 102 0.63 -8.69 2.92
CA MET A 102 1.80 -9.57 2.74
C MET A 102 2.71 -9.13 1.58
N CYS A 103 2.41 -8.02 0.89
CA CYS A 103 3.28 -7.45 -0.13
C CYS A 103 4.30 -6.47 0.47
N ASP A 104 3.87 -5.67 1.45
CA ASP A 104 4.58 -4.48 1.92
C ASP A 104 4.28 -4.10 3.39
N GLY A 105 3.58 -4.97 4.12
CA GLY A 105 3.29 -4.74 5.53
C GLY A 105 2.31 -3.60 5.80
N ILE A 106 1.68 -2.98 4.81
CA ILE A 106 0.72 -1.91 5.07
C ILE A 106 -0.49 -2.42 5.88
N CYS A 107 -0.93 -1.62 6.86
CA CYS A 107 -2.22 -1.80 7.51
C CYS A 107 -3.34 -1.49 6.52
N LEU A 108 -4.16 -2.47 6.15
CA LEU A 108 -5.26 -2.32 5.19
C LEU A 108 -6.56 -1.86 5.86
N TYR A 109 -6.76 -2.24 7.12
CA TYR A 109 -7.89 -1.81 7.95
C TYR A 109 -7.52 -1.92 9.43
N SER A 110 -8.05 -1.04 10.28
CA SER A 110 -8.01 -1.18 11.74
C SER A 110 -9.37 -0.84 12.34
N PHE A 111 -9.90 -1.68 13.23
CA PHE A 111 -11.15 -1.37 13.93
C PHE A 111 -11.22 -2.02 15.31
N GLN A 112 -11.95 -1.37 16.21
CA GLN A 112 -12.28 -1.91 17.54
C GLN A 112 -13.48 -2.85 17.43
N ALA A 113 -13.26 -4.15 17.55
CA ALA A 113 -14.35 -5.11 17.56
C ALA A 113 -15.18 -5.02 18.85
N ASN A 114 -16.49 -5.28 18.74
CA ASN A 114 -17.39 -5.38 19.90
C ASN A 114 -17.24 -6.77 20.55
N VAL A 115 -16.10 -6.95 21.21
CA VAL A 115 -15.71 -8.16 21.95
C VAL A 115 -15.22 -7.77 23.34
N LYS A 116 -15.30 -8.68 24.31
CA LYS A 116 -14.72 -8.43 25.64
C LYS A 116 -13.18 -8.48 25.56
N PRO A 117 -12.45 -7.48 26.11
CA PRO A 117 -11.00 -7.54 26.22
C PRO A 117 -10.51 -8.81 26.93
N GLY A 118 -9.37 -9.34 26.50
CA GLY A 118 -8.79 -10.56 27.03
C GLY A 118 -7.77 -11.19 26.08
N TYR A 119 -7.30 -12.39 26.43
CA TYR A 119 -6.45 -13.19 25.54
C TYR A 119 -7.28 -13.80 24.40
N LEU A 120 -7.55 -12.96 23.40
CA LEU A 120 -8.30 -13.29 22.19
C LEU A 120 -7.40 -14.03 21.20
N LYS A 121 -7.74 -15.27 20.88
CA LYS A 121 -7.17 -15.98 19.74
C LYS A 121 -8.02 -15.70 18.50
N ALA A 122 -7.35 -15.66 17.36
CA ALA A 122 -7.93 -15.43 16.05
C ALA A 122 -7.71 -16.64 15.15
N ILE A 123 -8.71 -17.00 14.35
CA ILE A 123 -8.59 -17.96 13.26
C ILE A 123 -9.57 -17.58 12.14
N ASN A 124 -9.07 -17.50 10.92
CA ASN A 124 -9.91 -17.18 9.76
C ASN A 124 -10.82 -18.36 9.41
N SER A 125 -11.93 -18.07 8.74
CA SER A 125 -12.76 -19.11 8.15
C SER A 125 -12.03 -19.85 7.05
N THR A 126 -12.35 -21.13 6.88
CA THR A 126 -11.83 -21.98 5.80
C THR A 126 -12.67 -21.89 4.52
N THR A 127 -13.84 -21.23 4.57
CA THR A 127 -14.79 -21.15 3.44
C THR A 127 -15.14 -19.72 3.01
N ASN A 128 -14.89 -18.71 3.84
CA ASN A 128 -15.28 -17.33 3.55
C ASN A 128 -14.15 -16.35 3.93
N VAL A 129 -13.62 -15.63 2.93
CA VAL A 129 -12.51 -14.67 3.09
C VAL A 129 -12.83 -13.52 4.05
N ASP A 130 -14.11 -13.16 4.18
CA ASP A 130 -14.56 -12.04 5.01
C ASP A 130 -14.85 -12.43 6.48
N LEU A 131 -14.75 -13.72 6.85
CA LEU A 131 -15.14 -14.19 8.18
C LEU A 131 -13.95 -14.56 9.08
N LEU A 132 -13.91 -13.94 10.25
CA LEU A 132 -12.94 -14.17 11.31
C LEU A 132 -13.64 -14.72 12.57
N TYR A 133 -13.09 -15.79 13.15
CA TYR A 133 -13.52 -16.26 14.48
C TYR A 133 -12.54 -15.78 15.54
N LEU A 134 -13.07 -15.10 16.56
CA LEU A 134 -12.33 -14.74 17.77
C LEU A 134 -12.82 -15.56 18.96
N TRP A 135 -11.95 -15.94 19.87
CA TRP A 135 -12.36 -16.53 21.16
C TRP A 135 -11.39 -16.23 22.28
N SER A 136 -11.93 -16.09 23.50
CA SER A 136 -11.13 -15.99 24.72
C SER A 136 -11.08 -17.32 25.46
N LEU A 137 -9.94 -17.63 26.08
CA LEU A 137 -9.83 -18.78 26.99
C LEU A 137 -10.83 -18.63 28.14
N GLY A 138 -11.67 -19.66 28.34
CA GLY A 138 -12.72 -19.69 29.34
C GLY A 138 -14.00 -18.91 29.00
N GLY A 139 -13.97 -18.06 27.96
CA GLY A 139 -15.05 -17.14 27.61
C GLY A 139 -15.83 -17.52 26.35
N SER A 140 -16.40 -16.51 25.70
CA SER A 140 -17.23 -16.70 24.48
C SER A 140 -16.37 -16.80 23.22
N PHE A 141 -16.94 -17.35 22.15
CA PHE A 141 -16.44 -17.12 20.80
C PHE A 141 -17.37 -16.21 20.00
N TYR A 142 -16.79 -15.53 19.02
CA TYR A 142 -17.39 -14.48 18.22
C TYR A 142 -17.13 -14.80 16.75
N THR A 143 -18.09 -14.50 15.88
CA THR A 143 -17.88 -14.44 14.43
C THR A 143 -17.99 -12.99 13.99
N LEU A 144 -16.99 -12.50 13.27
CA LEU A 144 -16.90 -11.13 12.79
C LEU A 144 -16.77 -11.11 11.27
N ASN A 145 -17.36 -10.09 10.65
CA ASN A 145 -17.05 -9.75 9.27
C ASN A 145 -15.88 -8.75 9.25
N VAL A 146 -14.75 -9.09 8.64
CA VAL A 146 -13.56 -8.21 8.65
C VAL A 146 -13.69 -6.99 7.73
N LYS A 147 -14.62 -7.02 6.77
CA LYS A 147 -14.87 -5.94 5.82
C LYS A 147 -15.78 -4.85 6.39
N THR A 148 -16.77 -5.21 7.22
CA THR A 148 -17.65 -4.25 7.91
C THR A 148 -17.23 -3.96 9.35
N GLY A 149 -16.39 -4.82 9.94
CA GLY A 149 -16.02 -4.77 11.36
C GLY A 149 -17.11 -5.26 12.32
N GLU A 150 -18.25 -5.72 11.80
CA GLU A 150 -19.42 -6.08 12.61
C GLU A 150 -19.30 -7.48 13.22
N THR A 151 -19.63 -7.60 14.52
CA THR A 151 -19.83 -8.88 15.19
C THR A 151 -21.16 -9.50 14.74
N GLN A 152 -21.09 -10.47 13.82
CA GLN A 152 -22.26 -11.18 13.29
C GLN A 152 -22.89 -12.14 14.30
N MET A 153 -22.08 -12.75 15.17
CA MET A 153 -22.54 -13.76 16.12
C MET A 153 -21.70 -13.78 17.39
N ILE A 154 -22.35 -14.08 18.52
CA ILE A 154 -21.71 -14.35 19.82
C ILE A 154 -22.26 -15.68 20.35
N VAL A 155 -21.38 -16.65 20.59
CA VAL A 155 -21.73 -17.91 21.24
C VAL A 155 -21.11 -17.96 22.63
N GLN A 156 -21.96 -17.79 23.63
CA GLN A 156 -21.59 -17.94 25.03
C GLN A 156 -21.45 -19.42 25.37
N SER A 157 -20.24 -19.86 25.70
CA SER A 157 -19.99 -21.19 26.24
C SER A 157 -18.94 -21.06 27.32
N PHE A 158 -19.24 -21.49 28.54
CA PHE A 158 -18.25 -21.41 29.62
C PHE A 158 -17.08 -22.37 29.34
N GLY A 159 -15.85 -21.93 29.58
CA GLY A 159 -14.70 -22.81 29.61
C GLY A 159 -14.07 -23.15 28.27
N ILE A 160 -14.26 -22.37 27.19
CA ILE A 160 -13.63 -22.66 25.89
C ILE A 160 -12.10 -22.75 26.04
N THR A 161 -11.51 -23.88 25.66
CA THR A 161 -10.06 -24.13 25.72
C THR A 161 -9.39 -24.05 24.35
N SER A 162 -10.09 -24.42 23.28
CA SER A 162 -9.64 -24.29 21.89
C SER A 162 -10.81 -24.29 20.92
N LEU A 163 -10.60 -23.70 19.74
CA LEU A 163 -11.59 -23.54 18.67
C LEU A 163 -10.88 -23.82 17.33
N TYR A 164 -11.59 -24.48 16.41
CA TYR A 164 -11.10 -24.78 15.08
C TYR A 164 -12.25 -24.83 14.05
N PRO A 165 -12.20 -24.04 12.96
CA PRO A 165 -13.18 -24.11 11.89
C PRO A 165 -12.93 -25.32 11.00
N THR A 166 -14.01 -25.99 10.59
CA THR A 166 -13.95 -27.07 9.60
C THR A 166 -14.40 -26.58 8.23
N LEU A 167 -14.04 -27.34 7.18
CA LEU A 167 -14.40 -27.07 5.79
C LEU A 167 -15.92 -26.94 5.51
N GLY A 168 -16.80 -27.33 6.42
CA GLY A 168 -18.26 -27.35 6.26
C GLY A 168 -19.00 -26.31 7.11
N GLU A 169 -18.53 -25.06 7.13
CA GLU A 169 -19.14 -23.92 7.87
C GLU A 169 -19.44 -24.22 9.36
N THR A 170 -18.70 -25.17 9.92
CA THR A 170 -18.96 -25.73 11.23
C THR A 170 -17.71 -25.52 12.08
N VAL A 171 -17.88 -24.83 13.19
CA VAL A 171 -16.83 -24.57 14.17
C VAL A 171 -16.83 -25.67 15.22
N LEU A 172 -15.69 -26.35 15.37
CA LEU A 172 -15.44 -27.23 16.52
C LEU A 172 -14.83 -26.40 17.65
N TYR A 173 -15.31 -26.58 18.87
CA TYR A 173 -14.65 -26.02 20.04
C TYR A 173 -14.73 -26.94 21.25
N THR A 174 -13.65 -26.98 22.01
CA THR A 174 -13.54 -27.72 23.26
C THR A 174 -13.85 -26.79 24.43
N THR A 175 -14.56 -27.30 25.42
CA THR A 175 -14.73 -26.68 26.73
C THR A 175 -14.02 -27.54 27.80
N TYR A 176 -14.10 -27.16 29.08
CA TYR A 176 -13.59 -28.01 30.17
C TYR A 176 -14.25 -29.39 30.29
N ASN A 177 -15.49 -29.58 29.80
CA ASN A 177 -16.28 -30.82 30.03
C ASN A 177 -16.99 -31.39 28.79
N SER A 178 -16.90 -30.71 27.65
CA SER A 178 -17.60 -31.09 26.42
C SER A 178 -16.85 -30.61 25.19
N ILE A 179 -17.05 -31.30 24.07
CA ILE A 179 -16.66 -30.77 22.77
C ILE A 179 -17.95 -30.51 21.99
N CYS A 180 -18.01 -29.35 21.36
CA CYS A 180 -19.15 -28.86 20.62
C CYS A 180 -18.77 -28.72 19.15
N SER A 181 -19.68 -29.10 18.24
CA SER A 181 -19.72 -28.53 16.90
C SER A 181 -20.83 -27.50 16.82
N TYR A 182 -20.61 -26.43 16.06
CA TYR A 182 -21.56 -25.36 15.86
C TYR A 182 -21.61 -25.01 14.38
N ASN A 183 -22.73 -25.25 13.72
CA ASN A 183 -22.91 -24.87 12.33
C ASN A 183 -23.32 -23.38 12.29
N ILE A 184 -22.59 -22.58 11.51
CA ILE A 184 -22.76 -21.12 11.48
C ILE A 184 -24.08 -20.73 10.79
N ASN A 185 -24.43 -21.42 9.71
CA ASN A 185 -25.57 -21.08 8.87
C ASN A 185 -26.89 -21.56 9.47
N THR A 186 -26.96 -22.81 9.97
CA THR A 186 -28.17 -23.31 10.67
C THR A 186 -28.26 -22.81 12.11
N LYS A 187 -27.17 -22.27 12.67
CA LYS A 187 -27.01 -21.87 14.09
C LYS A 187 -27.17 -23.02 15.08
N GLU A 188 -27.12 -24.26 14.60
CA GLU A 188 -27.30 -25.47 15.41
C GLU A 188 -26.02 -25.84 16.17
N LYS A 189 -26.19 -26.17 17.46
CA LYS A 189 -25.12 -26.60 18.37
C LYS A 189 -25.26 -28.08 18.72
N ILE A 190 -24.38 -28.92 18.20
CA ILE A 190 -24.26 -30.33 18.63
C ILE A 190 -23.22 -30.40 19.74
N THR A 191 -23.60 -30.89 20.92
CA THR A 191 -22.70 -30.97 22.09
C THR A 191 -22.49 -32.41 22.50
N LYS A 192 -21.25 -32.91 22.37
CA LYS A 192 -20.84 -34.20 22.94
C LYS A 192 -20.22 -33.94 24.31
N ARG A 193 -21.01 -34.16 25.36
CA ARG A 193 -20.50 -34.16 26.74
C ARG A 193 -19.62 -35.38 26.95
N PHE A 194 -18.51 -35.18 27.66
CA PHE A 194 -17.71 -36.26 28.21
C PHE A 194 -17.92 -36.26 29.72
N GLU A 195 -17.76 -37.41 30.37
CA GLU A 195 -17.61 -37.40 31.82
C GLU A 195 -16.35 -36.59 32.17
N PRO A 196 -16.46 -35.56 33.03
CA PRO A 196 -15.33 -34.72 33.40
C PRO A 196 -14.38 -35.50 34.31
N SER A 197 -13.46 -36.27 33.72
CA SER A 197 -12.37 -36.89 34.46
C SER A 197 -11.22 -35.89 34.60
N LEU A 198 -10.94 -35.48 35.84
CA LEU A 198 -9.93 -34.46 36.19
C LEU A 198 -8.50 -34.79 35.68
N ASP A 199 -8.27 -36.08 35.39
CA ASP A 199 -7.03 -36.65 34.86
C ASP A 199 -6.86 -36.52 33.33
N LYS A 200 -7.87 -36.02 32.60
CA LYS A 200 -7.91 -35.99 31.13
C LYS A 200 -7.85 -34.56 30.60
N ARG A 201 -6.73 -34.21 29.98
CA ARG A 201 -6.51 -32.92 29.31
C ARG A 201 -6.77 -33.06 27.80
N GLN A 202 -7.31 -32.02 27.17
CA GLN A 202 -7.69 -32.03 25.76
C GLN A 202 -7.30 -30.72 25.05
N TRP A 203 -6.83 -30.85 23.81
CA TRP A 203 -6.45 -29.74 22.92
C TRP A 203 -7.03 -30.01 21.53
N ALA A 204 -7.86 -29.13 21.00
CA ALA A 204 -8.19 -29.14 19.57
C ALA A 204 -6.97 -28.67 18.75
N CYS A 205 -6.86 -29.23 17.56
CA CYS A 205 -5.76 -29.05 16.62
C CYS A 205 -6.33 -29.01 15.19
N GLU A 206 -5.51 -28.59 14.23
CA GLU A 206 -5.88 -28.48 12.81
C GLU A 206 -6.52 -29.74 12.21
N ASN A 207 -6.04 -30.92 12.64
CA ASN A 207 -6.49 -32.22 12.13
C ASN A 207 -7.43 -32.97 13.10
N GLY A 208 -7.99 -32.29 14.12
CA GLY A 208 -8.94 -32.86 15.08
C GLY A 208 -8.61 -32.53 16.53
N TYR A 209 -8.42 -33.51 17.41
CA TYR A 209 -8.02 -33.23 18.80
C TYR A 209 -7.08 -34.25 19.43
N VAL A 210 -6.16 -33.74 20.26
CA VAL A 210 -5.27 -34.52 21.11
C VAL A 210 -5.85 -34.57 22.52
N SER A 211 -5.94 -35.76 23.09
CA SER A 211 -6.34 -35.97 24.49
C SER A 211 -5.23 -36.72 25.22
N ILE A 212 -4.75 -36.18 26.33
CA ILE A 212 -3.73 -36.81 27.18
C ILE A 212 -4.40 -37.18 28.48
N LYS A 213 -4.27 -38.45 28.89
CA LYS A 213 -4.75 -38.98 30.17
C LYS A 213 -3.63 -39.81 30.78
N GLY A 214 -3.08 -39.36 31.91
CA GLY A 214 -1.83 -39.91 32.41
C GLY A 214 -0.71 -39.78 31.37
N ASN A 215 0.09 -40.82 31.23
CA ASN A 215 1.12 -40.95 30.19
C ASN A 215 0.58 -41.30 28.78
N ARG A 216 -0.75 -41.45 28.62
CA ARG A 216 -1.38 -41.91 27.37
C ARG A 216 -1.95 -40.76 26.56
N ILE A 217 -1.42 -40.60 25.35
CA ILE A 217 -1.84 -39.64 24.34
C ILE A 217 -2.81 -40.34 23.38
N ARG A 218 -3.89 -39.66 23.00
CA ARG A 218 -4.90 -40.09 22.02
C ARG A 218 -5.11 -38.99 20.99
N ILE A 219 -5.25 -39.37 19.73
CA ILE A 219 -5.50 -38.46 18.61
C ILE A 219 -6.81 -38.89 17.94
N TYR A 220 -7.64 -37.90 17.63
CA TYR A 220 -8.96 -38.05 17.01
C TYR A 220 -9.09 -37.06 15.87
N ASN A 221 -9.92 -37.36 14.88
CA ASN A 221 -10.22 -36.46 13.77
C ASN A 221 -11.34 -35.46 14.10
N THR A 222 -11.63 -34.57 13.15
CA THR A 222 -12.68 -33.54 13.23
C THR A 222 -14.10 -34.08 13.42
N SER A 223 -14.40 -35.29 12.93
CA SER A 223 -15.70 -35.97 13.12
C SER A 223 -15.82 -36.75 14.44
N TYR A 224 -14.91 -36.50 15.40
CA TYR A 224 -14.78 -37.25 16.66
C TYR A 224 -14.43 -38.73 16.52
N ILE A 225 -14.01 -39.18 15.33
CA ILE A 225 -13.56 -40.54 15.09
C ILE A 225 -12.15 -40.68 15.66
N PHE A 226 -11.93 -41.73 16.44
CA PHE A 226 -10.62 -42.07 16.99
C PHE A 226 -9.65 -42.42 15.87
N MET A 227 -8.47 -41.78 15.85
CA MET A 227 -7.40 -42.09 14.90
C MET A 227 -6.38 -43.03 15.52
N PHE A 228 -5.81 -42.66 16.67
CA PHE A 228 -4.64 -43.36 17.22
C PHE A 228 -4.44 -43.10 18.72
N SER A 229 -3.63 -43.93 19.39
CA SER A 229 -3.18 -43.70 20.77
C SER A 229 -1.80 -44.27 21.03
N ILE A 230 -0.98 -43.51 21.75
CA ILE A 230 0.36 -43.92 22.21
C ILE A 230 0.52 -43.70 23.71
N THR A 231 1.36 -44.51 24.34
CA THR A 231 1.79 -44.34 25.73
C THR A 231 3.23 -43.87 25.72
N VAL A 232 3.52 -42.74 26.37
CA VAL A 232 4.86 -42.16 26.47
C VAL A 232 5.39 -42.41 27.88
N ASN A 233 6.18 -43.46 28.06
CA ASN A 233 6.59 -43.94 29.39
C ASN A 233 7.40 -42.90 30.19
N GLU A 234 8.04 -41.97 29.49
CA GLU A 234 8.89 -40.92 30.03
C GLU A 234 8.10 -39.73 30.60
N LEU A 235 6.81 -39.60 30.25
CA LEU A 235 5.90 -38.56 30.74
C LEU A 235 5.25 -39.04 32.04
N GLN A 236 5.46 -38.34 33.16
CA GLN A 236 4.83 -38.73 34.42
C GLN A 236 3.31 -38.51 34.35
N GLU A 237 2.51 -39.36 35.01
CA GLU A 237 1.04 -39.33 34.88
C GLU A 237 0.39 -37.97 35.22
N ASN A 238 1.04 -37.16 36.05
CA ASN A 238 0.57 -35.84 36.46
C ASN A 238 1.40 -34.68 35.88
N GLU A 239 2.35 -34.95 34.98
CA GLU A 239 3.28 -33.96 34.42
C GLU A 239 2.51 -32.86 33.67
N PRO A 240 2.59 -31.59 34.10
CA PRO A 240 1.79 -30.55 33.47
C PRO A 240 2.35 -30.23 32.09
N ILE A 241 1.52 -30.36 31.06
CA ILE A 241 1.87 -29.94 29.70
C ILE A 241 1.79 -28.42 29.59
N LEU A 242 2.89 -27.79 29.19
CA LEU A 242 3.01 -26.35 28.96
C LEU A 242 2.48 -25.97 27.57
N LYS A 243 2.82 -26.74 26.53
CA LYS A 243 2.41 -26.46 25.14
C LYS A 243 2.38 -27.73 24.28
N VAL A 244 1.42 -27.79 23.35
CA VAL A 244 1.30 -28.80 22.28
C VAL A 244 1.17 -28.07 20.95
N TYR A 245 1.91 -28.49 19.92
CA TYR A 245 1.77 -27.94 18.57
C TYR A 245 2.19 -28.94 17.49
N TRP A 246 1.60 -28.81 16.30
CA TRP A 246 2.00 -29.61 15.13
C TRP A 246 3.18 -28.93 14.44
N ARG A 247 4.26 -29.68 14.18
CA ARG A 247 5.41 -29.26 13.35
C ARG A 247 5.18 -29.55 11.85
N SER A 248 4.31 -30.51 11.53
CA SER A 248 3.87 -30.85 10.16
C SER A 248 2.63 -31.73 10.24
N LEU A 249 1.95 -32.03 9.12
CA LEU A 249 0.87 -33.04 9.06
C LEU A 249 1.25 -34.43 9.63
N LYS A 250 2.55 -34.69 9.77
CA LYS A 250 3.12 -35.93 10.30
C LYS A 250 3.96 -35.72 11.57
N THR A 251 3.91 -34.57 12.25
CA THR A 251 4.77 -34.35 13.43
C THR A 251 4.09 -33.45 14.47
N ILE A 252 4.13 -33.86 15.75
CA ILE A 252 3.62 -33.13 16.91
C ILE A 252 4.77 -32.91 17.92
N GLN A 253 4.87 -31.74 18.52
CA GLN A 253 5.76 -31.47 19.65
C GLN A 253 4.96 -31.13 20.91
N ILE A 254 5.45 -31.61 22.05
CA ILE A 254 4.90 -31.37 23.39
C ILE A 254 6.04 -30.89 24.31
N ILE A 255 5.78 -29.86 25.11
CA ILE A 255 6.70 -29.31 26.12
C ILE A 255 5.99 -29.34 27.48
N THR A 256 6.70 -29.71 28.55
CA THR A 256 6.15 -29.81 29.91
C THR A 256 6.72 -28.77 30.88
N TYR A 257 6.03 -28.57 32.00
CA TYR A 257 6.48 -27.72 33.12
C TYR A 257 7.71 -28.29 33.87
N LEU A 258 8.02 -29.58 33.69
CA LEU A 258 9.23 -30.22 34.22
C LEU A 258 10.42 -30.13 33.24
N GLY A 259 10.29 -29.42 32.12
CA GLY A 259 11.36 -29.27 31.13
C GLY A 259 11.56 -30.50 30.21
N THR A 260 10.57 -31.39 30.12
CA THR A 260 10.58 -32.51 29.16
C THR A 260 10.11 -32.03 27.78
N GLN A 261 10.81 -32.45 26.71
CA GLN A 261 10.46 -32.17 25.33
C GLN A 261 10.23 -33.48 24.55
N ILE A 262 9.03 -33.63 23.98
CA ILE A 262 8.58 -34.85 23.27
C ILE A 262 8.27 -34.47 21.82
N ILE A 263 8.72 -35.27 20.85
CA ILE A 263 8.45 -35.09 19.42
C ILE A 263 7.90 -36.40 18.85
N ILE A 264 6.65 -36.40 18.41
CA ILE A 264 5.91 -37.55 17.86
C ILE A 264 5.84 -37.39 16.34
N LYS A 265 6.08 -38.46 15.58
CA LYS A 265 5.95 -38.54 14.12
C LYS A 265 4.85 -39.54 13.73
N LEU A 266 3.92 -39.14 12.87
CA LEU A 266 2.78 -39.95 12.44
C LEU A 266 3.03 -40.52 11.03
N ASN A 267 2.97 -41.84 10.89
CA ASN A 267 2.96 -42.54 9.61
C ASN A 267 1.54 -43.02 9.27
N ALA A 268 1.33 -43.53 8.06
CA ALA A 268 -0.02 -43.85 7.56
C ALA A 268 -0.67 -45.11 8.20
N GLN A 269 0.14 -45.94 8.87
CA GLN A 269 -0.30 -47.19 9.52
C GLN A 269 0.12 -47.28 11.00
N ASP A 270 1.15 -46.53 11.42
CA ASP A 270 1.73 -46.52 12.77
C ASP A 270 2.21 -45.11 13.16
N ALA A 271 2.66 -44.90 14.41
CA ALA A 271 3.34 -43.68 14.83
C ALA A 271 4.66 -43.98 15.55
N GLU A 272 5.70 -43.23 15.20
CA GLU A 272 7.02 -43.27 15.83
C GLU A 272 7.21 -42.03 16.71
N TYR A 273 8.10 -42.06 17.71
CA TYR A 273 8.39 -40.87 18.52
C TYR A 273 9.85 -40.83 18.99
N SER A 274 10.31 -39.62 19.26
CA SER A 274 11.67 -39.32 19.75
C SER A 274 11.58 -38.30 20.89
N ILE A 275 12.37 -38.50 21.95
CA ILE A 275 12.32 -37.68 23.16
C ILE A 275 13.71 -37.12 23.46
N THR A 276 13.73 -35.87 23.89
CA THR A 276 14.94 -35.20 24.40
C THR A 276 14.61 -34.69 25.81
N LYS A 277 15.24 -35.28 26.83
CA LYS A 277 15.08 -34.83 28.22
C LYS A 277 16.23 -33.91 28.60
N THR A 278 15.89 -32.66 28.90
CA THR A 278 16.81 -31.70 29.53
C THR A 278 17.09 -32.17 30.97
N PRO A 279 18.36 -32.39 31.39
CA PRO A 279 18.67 -32.76 32.76
C PRO A 279 18.60 -31.51 33.66
N SER A 280 17.38 -31.16 34.08
CA SER A 280 17.10 -30.03 34.97
C SER A 280 16.17 -30.47 36.11
N PRO A 281 16.58 -30.39 37.39
CA PRO A 281 15.75 -30.80 38.52
C PRO A 281 14.73 -29.74 38.98
N HIS A 282 14.53 -28.65 38.22
CA HIS A 282 13.77 -27.47 38.63
C HIS A 282 12.74 -27.02 37.59
N TYR A 283 11.65 -26.42 38.07
CA TYR A 283 10.50 -25.99 37.27
C TYR A 283 10.82 -24.71 36.47
N PHE A 284 10.32 -24.63 35.23
CA PHE A 284 10.46 -23.42 34.41
C PHE A 284 9.39 -22.40 34.81
N THR A 285 9.82 -21.18 35.21
CA THR A 285 8.92 -20.13 35.74
C THR A 285 8.73 -18.96 34.77
N ALA A 286 9.79 -18.57 34.06
CA ALA A 286 9.72 -17.63 32.94
C ALA A 286 10.78 -17.98 31.89
N VAL A 287 10.46 -17.68 30.63
CA VAL A 287 11.26 -18.03 29.46
C VAL A 287 11.35 -16.78 28.59
N SER A 288 12.56 -16.25 28.38
CA SER A 288 12.81 -15.01 27.66
C SER A 288 14.09 -15.14 26.84
N PHE A 289 13.97 -15.08 25.52
CA PHE A 289 15.12 -15.11 24.63
C PHE A 289 15.90 -13.79 24.73
N THR A 290 17.22 -13.87 24.64
CA THR A 290 18.04 -12.70 24.33
C THR A 290 17.71 -12.21 22.91
N ASN A 291 18.01 -10.95 22.59
CA ASN A 291 17.58 -10.24 21.36
C ASN A 291 18.14 -10.79 20.02
N ARG A 292 18.58 -12.06 19.96
CA ARG A 292 19.04 -12.77 18.76
C ARG A 292 18.55 -14.23 18.67
N GLU A 293 17.70 -14.70 19.59
CA GLU A 293 17.21 -16.10 19.72
C GLU A 293 18.27 -17.22 19.86
N GLN A 294 19.54 -16.95 19.54
CA GLN A 294 20.70 -17.83 19.77
C GLN A 294 20.82 -18.29 21.22
N PHE A 295 20.32 -17.49 22.16
CA PHE A 295 20.30 -17.85 23.56
C PHE A 295 18.92 -17.64 24.21
N LEU A 296 18.35 -18.75 24.68
CA LEU A 296 17.18 -18.85 25.51
C LEU A 296 17.55 -18.56 26.97
N GLY A 297 17.16 -17.39 27.47
CA GLY A 297 17.20 -17.08 28.89
C GLY A 297 16.05 -17.81 29.62
N VAL A 298 16.38 -18.71 30.54
CA VAL A 298 15.36 -19.41 31.36
C VAL A 298 15.54 -19.01 32.80
N VAL A 299 14.46 -18.52 33.42
CA VAL A 299 14.39 -18.32 34.87
C VAL A 299 13.78 -19.58 35.48
N CYS A 300 14.62 -20.39 36.12
CA CYS A 300 14.22 -21.60 36.82
C CYS A 300 14.43 -21.38 38.32
N ASP A 301 13.34 -21.11 39.04
CA ASP A 301 13.37 -20.74 40.46
C ASP A 301 14.46 -19.70 40.77
N ASN A 302 15.59 -20.16 41.31
CA ASN A 302 16.65 -19.37 41.89
C ASN A 302 17.78 -18.99 40.92
N SER A 303 17.87 -19.62 39.75
CA SER A 303 19.00 -19.41 38.82
C SER A 303 18.53 -18.87 37.47
N ILE A 304 19.34 -17.96 36.90
CA ILE A 304 19.16 -17.47 35.53
C ILE A 304 20.06 -18.31 34.62
N TYR A 305 19.44 -19.11 33.75
CA TYR A 305 20.11 -19.93 32.75
C TYR A 305 20.09 -19.25 31.40
N VAL A 306 21.09 -19.56 30.57
CA VAL A 306 21.19 -19.13 29.18
C VAL A 306 21.56 -20.37 28.34
N GLN A 307 20.64 -20.85 27.50
CA GLN A 307 20.76 -22.08 26.68
C GLN A 307 20.80 -21.77 25.18
N ASP A 308 21.43 -22.62 24.36
CA ASP A 308 21.48 -22.47 22.91
C ASP A 308 20.37 -23.23 22.13
N GLN A 309 20.42 -23.07 20.80
CA GLN A 309 19.54 -23.69 19.81
C GLN A 309 19.56 -25.24 19.75
N ASN A 310 20.64 -25.89 20.20
CA ASN A 310 20.74 -27.34 20.29
C ASN A 310 20.28 -27.86 21.67
N GLY A 311 20.08 -26.96 22.63
CA GLY A 311 19.72 -27.25 24.02
C GLY A 311 20.92 -27.24 24.99
N GLU A 312 22.12 -26.88 24.53
CA GLU A 312 23.32 -26.80 25.38
C GLU A 312 23.28 -25.56 26.30
N ARG A 313 24.04 -25.56 27.39
CA ARG A 313 24.01 -24.50 28.44
C ARG A 313 25.28 -23.65 28.40
N ILE A 314 25.13 -22.32 28.48
CA ILE A 314 26.23 -21.37 28.22
C ILE A 314 26.48 -20.39 29.38
N PHE A 315 25.46 -20.01 30.16
CA PHE A 315 25.66 -19.27 31.43
C PHE A 315 24.69 -19.74 32.50
N VAL A 316 25.16 -19.75 33.76
CA VAL A 316 24.38 -20.06 34.97
C VAL A 316 24.67 -19.00 36.02
N GLY A 317 23.72 -18.09 36.24
CA GLY A 317 23.78 -17.11 37.31
C GLY A 317 23.00 -17.58 38.53
N ASP A 318 23.63 -18.34 39.43
CA ASP A 318 22.99 -18.80 40.68
C ASP A 318 22.71 -17.63 41.63
N ASN A 319 21.44 -17.32 41.85
CA ASN A 319 20.98 -16.56 43.01
C ASN A 319 20.42 -17.55 44.04
N ASN A 320 20.25 -17.13 45.29
CA ASN A 320 19.54 -17.93 46.29
C ASN A 320 18.02 -17.63 46.35
N ASN A 321 17.54 -16.69 45.51
CA ASN A 321 16.16 -16.16 45.50
C ASN A 321 15.62 -16.08 44.05
N ARG A 322 14.28 -16.18 43.91
CA ARG A 322 13.55 -16.06 42.63
C ARG A 322 13.60 -14.65 42.03
N ASN A 323 13.96 -14.52 40.75
CA ASN A 323 14.03 -13.22 40.06
C ASN A 323 12.77 -12.89 39.24
N TYR A 324 12.35 -11.61 39.19
CA TYR A 324 11.06 -11.23 38.58
C TYR A 324 11.02 -9.87 37.83
N HIS A 325 11.89 -8.92 38.16
CA HIS A 325 12.04 -7.65 37.44
C HIS A 325 13.50 -7.47 37.00
N LEU A 326 13.72 -7.03 35.77
CA LEU A 326 15.06 -6.84 35.19
C LEU A 326 15.11 -5.50 34.46
N SER A 327 16.05 -4.64 34.85
CA SER A 327 16.29 -3.31 34.26
C SER A 327 17.77 -3.23 33.87
N SER A 328 18.08 -3.00 32.60
CA SER A 328 19.47 -2.81 32.17
C SER A 328 19.98 -1.44 32.62
N GLY A 329 21.21 -1.40 33.13
CA GLY A 329 22.01 -0.18 33.24
C GLY A 329 22.67 0.14 31.90
N ASP A 330 23.99 0.31 31.91
CA ASP A 330 24.79 0.34 30.67
C ASP A 330 24.98 -1.07 30.07
N TYR A 331 25.73 -1.16 28.97
CA TYR A 331 25.96 -2.36 28.15
C TYR A 331 26.46 -3.61 28.89
N GLN A 332 27.05 -3.47 30.08
CA GLN A 332 27.52 -4.63 30.86
C GLN A 332 26.61 -4.97 32.03
N HIS A 333 25.64 -4.11 32.37
CA HIS A 333 24.98 -4.13 33.68
C HIS A 333 23.48 -4.39 33.64
N TYR A 334 23.03 -5.28 34.51
CA TYR A 334 21.61 -5.50 34.79
C TYR A 334 21.31 -5.32 36.28
N TYR A 335 20.34 -4.49 36.60
CA TYR A 335 19.69 -4.42 37.90
C TYR A 335 18.47 -5.35 37.87
N ALA A 336 18.56 -6.54 38.48
CA ALA A 336 17.37 -7.35 38.74
C ALA A 336 16.83 -7.05 40.13
N SER A 337 15.52 -6.85 40.26
CA SER A 337 14.85 -7.03 41.54
C SER A 337 14.21 -8.40 41.59
N ASP A 338 14.40 -9.08 42.72
CA ASP A 338 13.92 -10.44 42.97
C ASP A 338 12.47 -10.48 43.48
N HIS A 339 11.70 -9.40 43.29
CA HIS A 339 10.40 -9.12 43.96
C HIS A 339 10.42 -9.29 45.48
N THR A 340 11.58 -9.54 46.08
CA THR A 340 11.79 -9.30 47.49
C THR A 340 12.44 -7.93 47.61
N ASN A 341 13.21 -7.75 48.67
CA ASN A 341 13.76 -6.49 49.08
C ASN A 341 15.25 -6.39 48.62
N TYR A 342 15.63 -7.02 47.51
CA TYR A 342 16.98 -6.91 46.95
C TYR A 342 16.98 -6.35 45.53
N ILE A 343 18.06 -5.63 45.23
CA ILE A 343 18.43 -5.21 43.88
C ILE A 343 19.80 -5.84 43.61
N THR A 344 19.83 -6.83 42.74
CA THR A 344 21.07 -7.54 42.34
C THR A 344 21.62 -6.90 41.07
N TYR A 345 22.90 -6.54 41.11
CA TYR A 345 23.64 -5.98 40.00
C TYR A 345 24.52 -7.05 39.36
N TYR A 346 24.22 -7.37 38.11
CA TYR A 346 24.96 -8.34 37.30
C TYR A 346 25.83 -7.60 36.31
N LYS A 347 27.12 -7.88 36.32
CA LYS A 347 28.04 -7.47 35.26
C LYS A 347 28.38 -8.67 34.38
N LEU A 348 28.21 -8.54 33.06
CA LEU A 348 28.55 -9.59 32.10
C LEU A 348 30.05 -9.94 32.21
N ASN A 349 30.36 -11.24 32.36
CA ASN A 349 31.70 -11.82 32.56
C ASN A 349 32.43 -11.42 33.86
N ASP A 350 31.75 -10.86 34.86
CA ASP A 350 32.37 -10.39 36.12
C ASP A 350 31.51 -10.76 37.34
N ALA A 351 32.02 -10.52 38.55
CA ALA A 351 31.34 -10.85 39.80
C ALA A 351 30.07 -10.02 40.04
N LYS A 352 29.07 -10.62 40.70
CA LYS A 352 27.83 -9.96 41.12
C LYS A 352 28.08 -9.06 42.33
N SER A 353 27.42 -7.90 42.39
CA SER A 353 27.16 -7.18 43.65
C SER A 353 25.66 -7.18 43.96
N ARG A 354 25.28 -7.20 45.24
CA ARG A 354 23.87 -7.31 45.67
C ARG A 354 23.58 -6.29 46.75
N TYR A 355 22.63 -5.41 46.49
CA TYR A 355 22.22 -4.35 47.41
C TYR A 355 20.94 -4.78 48.15
N ASN A 356 20.94 -4.62 49.48
CA ASN A 356 19.78 -4.88 50.33
C ASN A 356 18.92 -3.62 50.42
N HIS A 357 17.72 -3.66 49.83
CA HIS A 357 16.69 -2.64 50.03
C HIS A 357 15.93 -3.00 51.29
N GLU A 358 16.33 -2.51 52.47
CA GLU A 358 16.00 -3.16 53.74
C GLU A 358 14.50 -3.21 54.12
N HIS A 359 13.59 -2.59 53.34
CA HIS A 359 12.28 -2.20 53.84
C HIS A 359 11.05 -2.58 53.00
N SER A 360 11.18 -2.98 51.73
CA SER A 360 10.00 -3.39 50.92
C SER A 360 10.34 -4.02 49.57
N ARG A 361 9.39 -4.79 49.02
CA ARG A 361 9.45 -5.24 47.62
C ARG A 361 9.41 -4.05 46.67
N VAL A 362 10.39 -3.97 45.77
CA VAL A 362 10.47 -2.96 44.72
C VAL A 362 9.49 -3.26 43.58
N THR A 363 8.81 -2.23 43.07
CA THR A 363 7.80 -2.30 42.00
C THR A 363 8.15 -1.44 40.79
N CYS A 364 8.95 -0.38 40.93
CA CYS A 364 9.54 0.33 39.80
C CYS A 364 10.94 0.86 40.12
N LEU A 365 11.75 1.08 39.07
CA LEU A 365 13.11 1.62 39.12
C LEU A 365 13.21 2.80 38.16
N TYR A 366 13.90 3.86 38.54
CA TYR A 366 14.15 5.06 37.74
C TYR A 366 15.52 5.65 38.09
N SER A 367 16.46 5.66 37.16
CA SER A 367 17.77 6.32 37.36
C SER A 367 17.73 7.77 36.85
N ILE A 368 18.32 8.70 37.60
CA ILE A 368 18.45 10.11 37.23
C ILE A 368 19.84 10.65 37.61
N GLN A 369 20.47 11.40 36.71
CA GLN A 369 21.71 12.09 37.01
C GLN A 369 21.45 13.53 37.47
N TYR A 370 21.96 13.91 38.64
CA TYR A 370 21.83 15.26 39.21
C TYR A 370 23.16 15.71 39.82
N ARG A 371 23.64 16.90 39.45
CA ARG A 371 24.95 17.45 39.89
C ARG A 371 26.11 16.44 39.75
N ASN A 372 26.20 15.78 38.59
CA ASN A 372 27.17 14.73 38.22
C ASN A 372 27.04 13.38 38.94
N THR A 373 26.18 13.23 39.95
CA THR A 373 25.91 11.95 40.62
C THR A 373 24.73 11.25 39.94
N GLU A 374 24.86 9.94 39.68
CA GLU A 374 23.74 9.09 39.28
C GLU A 374 23.01 8.60 40.54
N TYR A 375 21.68 8.76 40.54
CA TYR A 375 20.78 8.33 41.60
C TYR A 375 19.84 7.26 41.09
N LEU A 376 19.79 6.11 41.75
CA LEU A 376 18.77 5.10 41.52
C LEU A 376 17.59 5.37 42.45
N ILE A 377 16.44 5.69 41.88
CA ILE A 377 15.19 5.89 42.61
C ILE A 377 14.32 4.65 42.43
N THR A 378 13.82 4.11 43.52
CA THR A 378 13.05 2.88 43.56
C THR A 378 11.68 3.17 44.16
N GLY A 379 10.61 2.81 43.46
CA GLY A 379 9.27 2.78 44.02
C GLY A 379 8.93 1.37 44.48
N SER A 380 8.22 1.23 45.60
CA SER A 380 7.94 -0.05 46.25
C SER A 380 6.45 -0.36 46.40
N ILE A 381 6.15 -1.63 46.69
CA ILE A 381 4.78 -2.16 46.81
C ILE A 381 4.00 -1.56 47.98
N ASN A 382 4.69 -1.14 49.04
CA ASN A 382 4.10 -0.44 50.19
C ASN A 382 3.99 1.09 49.96
N GLY A 383 4.16 1.55 48.72
CA GLY A 383 4.14 2.97 48.35
C GLY A 383 5.37 3.77 48.80
N THR A 384 6.41 3.11 49.32
CA THR A 384 7.68 3.78 49.65
C THR A 384 8.41 4.20 48.37
N VAL A 385 9.04 5.37 48.39
CA VAL A 385 10.03 5.80 47.39
C VAL A 385 11.38 5.93 48.09
N THR A 386 12.41 5.32 47.51
CA THR A 386 13.77 5.29 48.07
C THR A 386 14.77 5.80 47.03
N VAL A 387 15.78 6.54 47.46
CA VAL A 387 16.79 7.17 46.59
C VAL A 387 18.16 6.67 47.02
N TYR A 388 18.89 6.04 46.11
CA TYR A 388 20.27 5.58 46.28
C TYR A 388 21.22 6.44 45.44
N THR A 389 22.49 6.55 45.83
CA THR A 389 23.57 7.03 44.94
C THR A 389 24.31 5.86 44.32
N LYS A 390 24.91 6.08 43.14
CA LYS A 390 25.76 5.07 42.49
C LYS A 390 26.86 4.58 43.42
N ASN A 391 26.96 3.26 43.58
CA ASN A 391 27.87 2.55 44.48
C ASN A 391 27.60 2.71 45.99
N SER A 392 26.45 3.28 46.41
CA SER A 392 26.02 3.25 47.81
C SER A 392 25.12 2.05 48.08
N GLU A 393 25.45 1.27 49.10
CA GLU A 393 24.58 0.19 49.59
C GLU A 393 23.42 0.75 50.43
N GLU A 394 23.68 1.84 51.17
CA GLU A 394 22.66 2.54 51.97
C GLU A 394 21.81 3.49 51.10
N PRO A 395 20.51 3.62 51.39
CA PRO A 395 19.65 4.62 50.77
C PRO A 395 20.02 6.01 51.28
N LEU A 396 20.22 6.96 50.36
CA LEU A 396 20.43 8.36 50.70
C LEU A 396 19.17 8.98 51.33
N PHE A 397 17.99 8.59 50.83
CA PHE A 397 16.70 9.02 51.35
C PHE A 397 15.62 7.96 51.17
N GLN A 398 14.62 7.95 52.05
CA GLN A 398 13.47 7.05 51.97
C GLN A 398 12.19 7.72 52.50
N TYR A 399 11.09 7.56 51.77
CA TYR A 399 9.83 8.24 52.01
C TYR A 399 8.64 7.27 51.94
N PRO A 400 7.74 7.21 52.94
CA PRO A 400 6.45 6.53 52.83
C PRO A 400 5.51 7.38 51.96
N ALA A 401 5.78 7.40 50.66
CA ALA A 401 5.30 8.44 49.75
C ALA A 401 3.82 8.27 49.36
N LEU A 402 3.34 7.03 49.31
CA LEU A 402 2.00 6.64 48.86
C LEU A 402 1.47 5.49 49.74
N SER A 403 0.16 5.28 49.77
CA SER A 403 -0.48 4.15 50.46
C SER A 403 -0.56 2.88 49.61
N CYS A 404 -0.21 2.98 48.31
CA CYS A 404 -0.37 1.92 47.32
C CYS A 404 0.91 1.76 46.48
N PRO A 405 1.09 0.63 45.76
CA PRO A 405 2.30 0.33 45.00
C PRO A 405 2.69 1.46 44.05
N VAL A 406 3.95 1.92 44.12
CA VAL A 406 4.46 2.93 43.18
C VAL A 406 4.74 2.26 41.84
N ILE A 407 4.03 2.70 40.80
CA ILE A 407 4.11 2.14 39.43
C ILE A 407 4.86 3.05 38.45
N GLY A 408 5.09 4.31 38.82
CA GLY A 408 5.77 5.29 37.98
C GLY A 408 6.49 6.34 38.80
N LEU A 409 7.65 6.75 38.30
CA LEU A 409 8.47 7.84 38.82
C LEU A 409 8.85 8.73 37.64
N VAL A 410 8.71 10.05 37.80
CA VAL A 410 8.90 10.99 36.67
C VAL A 410 9.24 12.40 37.14
N GLN A 411 10.20 13.02 36.48
CA GLN A 411 10.54 14.42 36.71
C GLN A 411 9.49 15.36 36.08
N THR A 412 8.99 16.34 36.85
CA THR A 412 8.10 17.39 36.35
C THR A 412 8.91 18.62 35.91
N PRO A 413 8.37 19.52 35.06
CA PRO A 413 9.09 20.72 34.61
C PRO A 413 9.19 21.80 35.70
N PHE A 414 8.56 21.62 36.85
CA PHE A 414 8.55 22.61 37.92
C PHE A 414 9.84 22.58 38.72
N VAL A 415 10.56 23.70 38.71
CA VAL A 415 11.75 23.92 39.56
C VAL A 415 11.37 24.93 40.65
N ILE A 416 11.37 24.48 41.90
CA ILE A 416 11.10 25.33 43.07
C ILE A 416 12.38 25.37 43.89
N ASN A 417 12.95 26.56 44.07
CA ASN A 417 14.22 26.81 44.77
C ASN A 417 15.42 26.02 44.20
N GLY A 418 15.45 25.79 42.88
CA GLY A 418 16.58 25.15 42.19
C GLY A 418 16.65 23.61 42.27
N SER A 419 15.67 22.97 42.89
CA SER A 419 15.59 21.50 42.98
C SER A 419 14.57 20.92 42.00
N PRO A 420 14.88 19.82 41.29
CA PRO A 420 13.92 19.12 40.44
C PRO A 420 12.82 18.51 41.30
N ARG A 421 11.59 18.50 40.75
CA ARG A 421 10.44 17.84 41.36
C ARG A 421 10.19 16.51 40.67
N ILE A 422 9.95 15.48 41.46
CA ILE A 422 9.62 14.14 40.99
C ILE A 422 8.19 13.85 41.45
N LEU A 423 7.39 13.32 40.55
CA LEU A 423 6.05 12.83 40.81
C LEU A 423 6.15 11.31 40.92
N ALA A 424 5.81 10.76 42.07
CA ALA A 424 5.57 9.33 42.24
C ALA A 424 4.09 9.05 41.98
N ILE A 425 3.81 7.99 41.23
CA ILE A 425 2.47 7.65 40.74
C ILE A 425 2.16 6.23 41.21
N ALA A 426 1.06 6.06 41.93
CA ALA A 426 0.63 4.78 42.48
C ALA A 426 -0.40 4.06 41.60
N GLU A 427 -0.53 2.77 41.84
CA GLU A 427 -1.41 1.86 41.10
C GLU A 427 -2.90 2.23 41.20
N ASP A 428 -3.33 2.73 42.36
CA ASP A 428 -4.70 3.16 42.66
C ASP A 428 -5.03 4.56 42.11
N GLY A 429 -4.06 5.20 41.44
CA GLY A 429 -4.24 6.55 40.91
C GLY A 429 -3.94 7.68 41.87
N SER A 430 -3.57 7.38 43.12
CA SER A 430 -2.94 8.37 43.98
C SER A 430 -1.56 8.74 43.43
N SER A 431 -1.08 9.94 43.77
CA SER A 431 0.26 10.37 43.41
C SER A 431 0.78 11.37 44.42
N CYS A 432 2.10 11.55 44.49
CA CYS A 432 2.69 12.56 45.35
C CYS A 432 3.84 13.26 44.64
N LEU A 433 3.94 14.57 44.89
CA LEU A 433 5.00 15.42 44.38
C LEU A 433 6.04 15.59 45.47
N PHE A 434 7.29 15.21 45.21
CA PHE A 434 8.41 15.30 46.14
C PHE A 434 9.62 16.00 45.50
N ASN A 435 10.57 16.46 46.31
CA ASN A 435 11.94 16.72 45.86
C ASN A 435 12.87 15.67 46.49
N MET A 436 14.16 15.72 46.18
CA MET A 436 15.13 14.76 46.71
C MET A 436 15.21 14.68 48.25
N SER A 437 14.66 15.64 49.00
CA SER A 437 14.76 15.72 50.46
C SER A 437 13.43 15.60 51.21
N ASP A 438 12.27 15.78 50.57
CA ASP A 438 10.98 16.01 51.23
C ASP A 438 9.76 15.78 50.30
N ILE A 439 8.65 15.27 50.86
CA ILE A 439 7.35 15.16 50.17
C ILE A 439 6.63 16.51 50.29
N ARG A 440 6.08 17.02 49.18
CA ARG A 440 5.29 18.26 49.20
C ARG A 440 3.81 18.02 49.37
N ILE A 441 3.18 17.31 48.44
CA ILE A 441 1.71 17.23 48.32
C ILE A 441 1.34 15.83 47.82
N HIS A 442 0.25 15.28 48.36
CA HIS A 442 -0.40 14.05 47.90
C HIS A 442 -1.69 14.41 47.16
N TYR A 443 -1.91 13.82 46.00
CA TYR A 443 -3.15 13.94 45.23
C TYR A 443 -3.96 12.66 45.36
N LEU A 444 -5.22 12.79 45.76
CA LEU A 444 -6.11 11.65 45.99
C LEU A 444 -6.49 10.98 44.66
N GLY A 445 -6.30 9.66 44.59
CA GLY A 445 -6.67 8.84 43.44
C GLY A 445 -8.15 8.48 43.39
N ASN A 446 -8.60 8.02 42.23
CA ASN A 446 -9.97 7.51 42.03
C ASN A 446 -10.03 5.97 42.02
N HIS A 447 -9.11 5.30 42.72
CA HIS A 447 -8.91 3.84 42.72
C HIS A 447 -8.68 3.20 41.32
N PHE A 448 -8.37 4.00 40.31
CA PHE A 448 -8.06 3.58 38.96
C PHE A 448 -6.62 3.96 38.58
N ARG A 449 -5.96 3.12 37.80
CA ARG A 449 -4.59 3.39 37.35
C ARG A 449 -4.53 4.58 36.37
N PRO A 450 -3.59 5.53 36.51
CA PRO A 450 -3.38 6.59 35.54
C PRO A 450 -2.76 6.02 34.25
N ARG A 451 -3.24 6.51 33.10
CA ARG A 451 -2.70 6.25 31.77
C ARG A 451 -1.70 7.35 31.38
N ASN A 452 -2.12 8.61 31.48
CA ASN A 452 -1.31 9.77 31.09
C ASN A 452 -1.39 10.85 32.18
N VAL A 453 -0.31 11.60 32.39
CA VAL A 453 -0.31 12.80 33.24
C VAL A 453 0.22 13.99 32.44
N TYR A 454 -0.65 14.97 32.25
CA TYR A 454 -0.32 16.23 31.59
C TYR A 454 -0.15 17.35 32.62
N VAL A 455 0.51 18.42 32.20
CA VAL A 455 0.75 19.63 33.00
C VAL A 455 0.33 20.87 32.21
N TYR A 456 -0.22 21.87 32.88
CA TYR A 456 -0.40 23.20 32.30
C TYR A 456 0.35 24.22 33.15
N GLU A 457 1.60 24.45 32.78
CA GLU A 457 2.61 25.17 33.57
C GLU A 457 2.17 26.57 33.99
N SER A 458 1.59 27.37 33.09
CA SER A 458 1.18 28.75 33.39
C SER A 458 -0.03 28.87 34.32
N MET A 459 -0.70 27.77 34.64
CA MET A 459 -1.83 27.73 35.57
C MET A 459 -1.55 26.86 36.81
N GLY A 460 -0.38 26.21 36.90
CA GLY A 460 -0.07 25.30 37.99
C GLY A 460 -1.01 24.10 38.08
N LEU A 461 -1.45 23.53 36.94
CA LEU A 461 -2.41 22.43 36.91
C LEU A 461 -1.77 21.11 36.44
N LEU A 462 -2.22 19.99 37.02
CA LEU A 462 -1.95 18.62 36.59
C LEU A 462 -3.25 17.95 36.10
N PHE A 463 -3.15 17.10 35.08
CA PHE A 463 -4.29 16.38 34.50
C PHE A 463 -3.97 14.88 34.44
N PHE A 464 -4.64 14.08 35.25
CA PHE A 464 -4.49 12.63 35.28
C PHE A 464 -5.58 12.01 34.42
N GLN A 465 -5.22 11.46 33.27
CA GLN A 465 -6.11 10.68 32.42
C GLN A 465 -6.05 9.21 32.86
N TYR A 466 -7.16 8.66 33.31
CA TYR A 466 -7.24 7.31 33.87
C TYR A 466 -7.58 6.26 32.82
N GLN A 467 -7.40 4.97 33.15
CA GLN A 467 -7.75 3.86 32.25
C GLN A 467 -9.24 3.86 31.83
N GLY A 468 -10.13 4.37 32.68
CA GLY A 468 -11.56 4.55 32.36
C GLY A 468 -11.89 5.75 31.46
N GLY A 469 -10.90 6.39 30.83
CA GLY A 469 -11.09 7.54 29.94
C GLY A 469 -11.25 8.89 30.64
N ASN A 470 -11.82 8.89 31.86
CA ASN A 470 -11.97 10.07 32.71
C ASN A 470 -10.65 10.79 32.97
N ILE A 471 -10.67 12.13 32.96
CA ILE A 471 -9.53 12.98 33.29
C ILE A 471 -9.84 13.75 34.57
N LEU A 472 -9.00 13.64 35.60
CA LEU A 472 -9.08 14.50 36.80
C LEU A 472 -8.07 15.63 36.71
N MET A 473 -8.53 16.83 37.04
CA MET A 473 -7.72 18.05 37.09
C MET A 473 -7.39 18.40 38.54
N TYR A 474 -6.11 18.57 38.86
CA TYR A 474 -5.62 19.00 40.17
C TYR A 474 -4.88 20.34 40.03
N ASN A 475 -4.99 21.20 41.04
CA ASN A 475 -4.06 22.32 41.20
C ASN A 475 -2.84 21.81 41.99
N LEU A 476 -1.64 22.24 41.62
CA LEU A 476 -0.41 21.87 42.31
C LEU A 476 -0.48 22.09 43.82
N ASP A 477 -1.12 23.17 44.27
CA ASP A 477 -1.16 23.60 45.67
C ASP A 477 -2.29 22.95 46.50
N THR A 478 -3.17 22.13 45.90
CA THR A 478 -4.32 21.51 46.60
C THR A 478 -4.39 20.00 46.35
N PRO A 479 -4.67 19.18 47.38
CA PRO A 479 -4.69 17.71 47.25
C PRO A 479 -5.92 17.18 46.48
N ASP A 480 -7.02 17.93 46.49
CA ASP A 480 -8.31 17.51 45.92
C ASP A 480 -8.41 17.76 44.42
N ALA A 481 -9.20 16.94 43.73
CA ALA A 481 -9.52 17.12 42.32
C ALA A 481 -10.47 18.31 42.15
N VAL A 482 -10.06 19.29 41.33
CA VAL A 482 -10.80 20.53 41.05
C VAL A 482 -11.91 20.29 40.02
N ALA A 483 -11.72 19.36 39.08
CA ALA A 483 -12.73 19.01 38.07
C ALA A 483 -12.53 17.61 37.47
N VAL A 484 -13.61 17.07 36.86
CA VAL A 484 -13.60 15.89 35.99
C VAL A 484 -13.85 16.34 34.56
N LEU A 485 -13.03 15.88 33.60
CA LEU A 485 -13.09 16.27 32.19
C LEU A 485 -13.17 15.05 31.26
N SER A 486 -13.78 15.25 30.09
CA SER A 486 -13.84 14.27 28.99
C SER A 486 -12.69 14.43 27.97
N VAL A 487 -12.05 15.60 27.91
CA VAL A 487 -10.98 15.94 26.96
C VAL A 487 -9.88 16.74 27.67
N VAL A 488 -8.62 16.53 27.30
CA VAL A 488 -7.46 17.26 27.83
C VAL A 488 -7.41 18.68 27.24
N PRO A 489 -7.19 19.75 28.03
CA PRO A 489 -7.09 21.11 27.49
C PRO A 489 -5.95 21.27 26.46
N PRO A 490 -6.13 22.02 25.35
CA PRO A 490 -5.15 22.09 24.25
C PRO A 490 -3.74 22.58 24.61
N LYS A 491 -3.58 23.28 25.74
CA LYS A 491 -2.30 23.84 26.21
C LYS A 491 -1.57 22.95 27.24
N ALA A 492 -2.12 21.78 27.59
CA ALA A 492 -1.50 20.88 28.56
C ALA A 492 -0.43 19.98 27.89
N LYS A 493 0.79 19.97 28.43
CA LYS A 493 1.92 19.17 27.94
C LYS A 493 1.96 17.81 28.63
N LEU A 494 2.20 16.73 27.90
CA LEU A 494 2.33 15.37 28.46
C LEU A 494 3.68 15.21 29.20
N ILE A 495 3.68 15.21 30.54
CA ILE A 495 4.92 15.10 31.34
C ILE A 495 5.28 13.67 31.66
N TRP A 496 4.31 12.89 32.12
CA TRP A 496 4.42 11.46 32.27
C TRP A 496 3.37 10.81 31.42
N SER A 497 3.72 9.67 30.88
CA SER A 497 2.78 8.85 30.18
C SER A 497 3.20 7.42 30.40
N TYR A 498 2.21 6.55 30.44
CA TYR A 498 2.43 5.15 30.14
C TYR A 498 2.90 4.96 28.67
N SER A 499 2.83 6.01 27.81
CA SER A 499 3.39 6.09 26.43
C SER A 499 3.66 7.52 25.87
N ILE A 500 4.90 7.86 25.48
CA ILE A 500 5.50 9.22 25.24
C ILE A 500 5.84 9.48 23.73
N ARG A 501 5.66 10.63 23.03
CA ARG A 501 5.17 12.02 23.32
C ARG A 501 4.51 12.63 22.03
N LYS A 502 4.70 13.92 21.64
CA LYS A 502 4.23 14.57 20.38
C LYS A 502 5.01 15.88 20.01
N ILE A 503 5.10 16.25 18.72
CA ILE A 503 5.55 17.56 18.15
C ILE A 503 4.59 17.94 16.98
N ASP A 504 4.55 19.21 16.53
CA ASP A 504 3.44 19.81 15.75
C ASP A 504 3.88 20.65 14.52
N GLN A 505 2.91 20.94 13.62
CA GLN A 505 2.91 21.87 12.46
C GLN A 505 3.66 21.48 11.15
N SER A 506 3.13 21.73 9.94
CA SER A 506 1.74 22.04 9.51
C SER A 506 1.42 21.59 8.06
N LEU A 507 2.25 20.71 7.48
CA LEU A 507 2.13 20.13 6.14
C LEU A 507 2.84 18.76 6.14
N THR A 508 4.05 18.77 6.72
CA THR A 508 4.49 17.69 7.60
C THR A 508 3.61 17.66 8.84
N SER A 509 2.94 16.55 9.11
CA SER A 509 2.68 16.17 10.50
C SER A 509 3.83 15.26 10.94
N VAL A 510 4.49 15.60 12.05
CA VAL A 510 5.47 14.68 12.64
C VAL A 510 4.69 13.59 13.34
N GLY A 511 4.52 12.47 12.65
CA GLY A 511 4.01 11.25 13.23
C GLY A 511 4.99 10.72 14.27
N THR A 512 4.50 10.33 15.43
CA THR A 512 5.30 9.66 16.46
C THR A 512 4.60 8.42 16.93
N VAL A 513 5.17 7.24 16.67
CA VAL A 513 4.72 5.99 17.31
C VAL A 513 5.67 5.65 18.45
N THR A 514 5.09 5.34 19.61
CA THR A 514 5.83 4.90 20.80
C THR A 514 5.85 3.39 20.88
N ILE A 515 7.04 2.80 20.79
CA ILE A 515 7.25 1.35 20.72
C ILE A 515 8.27 0.94 21.78
N GLY A 516 7.87 0.10 22.74
CA GLY A 516 8.76 -0.31 23.83
C GLY A 516 9.36 0.87 24.60
N GLY A 517 8.63 1.98 24.71
CA GLY A 517 9.10 3.23 25.33
C GLY A 517 9.96 4.14 24.44
N LYS A 518 10.33 3.72 23.22
CA LYS A 518 11.03 4.55 22.24
C LYS A 518 10.03 5.24 21.30
N GLY A 519 10.14 6.56 21.14
CA GLY A 519 9.42 7.28 20.09
C GLY A 519 10.19 7.20 18.77
N ILE A 520 9.56 6.67 17.72
CA ILE A 520 10.05 6.77 16.34
C ILE A 520 9.33 7.94 15.68
N ALA A 521 10.07 8.87 15.09
CA ALA A 521 9.51 10.03 14.41
C ALA A 521 9.58 9.87 12.89
N PHE A 522 8.46 10.09 12.23
CA PHE A 522 8.36 10.11 10.78
C PHE A 522 7.65 11.40 10.34
N ASP A 523 8.09 11.97 9.24
CA ASP A 523 7.33 13.03 8.60
C ASP A 523 6.21 12.40 7.79
N THR A 524 5.01 12.94 7.90
CA THR A 524 3.85 12.58 7.08
C THR A 524 3.47 13.78 6.25
N HIS A 525 3.72 13.70 4.95
CA HIS A 525 3.39 14.72 3.96
C HIS A 525 2.06 14.36 3.29
N ASN A 526 1.00 15.11 3.58
CA ASN A 526 -0.30 14.90 2.94
C ASN A 526 -0.43 15.75 1.66
N PHE A 527 -0.08 15.17 0.52
CA PHE A 527 -0.15 15.83 -0.78
C PHE A 527 -1.59 16.14 -1.22
N SER A 528 -2.62 15.56 -0.57
CA SER A 528 -4.02 15.90 -0.88
C SER A 528 -4.46 17.28 -0.38
N GLU A 529 -3.67 17.93 0.49
CA GLU A 529 -3.97 19.28 1.03
C GLU A 529 -3.38 20.43 0.17
N LEU A 530 -2.69 20.13 -0.93
CA LEU A 530 -1.95 21.09 -1.79
C LEU A 530 -2.81 22.04 -2.65
N LYS A 531 -3.95 22.50 -2.16
CA LYS A 531 -4.90 23.34 -2.93
C LYS A 531 -4.43 24.77 -3.22
N SER A 532 -3.34 25.24 -2.63
CA SER A 532 -2.99 26.68 -2.65
C SER A 532 -1.49 27.04 -2.64
N LEU A 533 -0.58 26.07 -2.68
CA LEU A 533 0.85 26.38 -2.65
C LEU A 533 1.30 26.93 -4.03
N SER A 534 1.75 28.18 -4.03
CA SER A 534 2.38 28.82 -5.19
C SER A 534 3.69 28.12 -5.55
N SER A 535 4.10 28.23 -6.81
CA SER A 535 5.36 27.71 -7.38
C SER A 535 6.65 28.17 -6.69
N ASP A 536 6.53 29.12 -5.76
CA ASP A 536 7.60 29.99 -5.30
C ASP A 536 8.12 29.61 -3.90
N ASP A 537 7.50 28.59 -3.26
CA ASP A 537 8.03 28.00 -2.03
C ASP A 537 9.23 27.08 -2.35
N GLU A 538 10.44 27.66 -2.32
CA GLU A 538 11.68 26.92 -2.54
C GLU A 538 11.94 25.82 -1.50
N LEU A 539 11.44 25.93 -0.27
CA LEU A 539 11.61 24.88 0.74
C LEU A 539 10.76 23.66 0.36
N PHE A 540 9.49 23.88 0.06
CA PHE A 540 8.60 22.84 -0.44
C PHE A 540 9.13 22.20 -1.74
N LYS A 541 9.63 23.01 -2.68
CA LYS A 541 10.24 22.52 -3.93
C LYS A 541 11.50 21.69 -3.68
N ASN A 542 12.33 22.06 -2.71
CA ASN A 542 13.50 21.28 -2.34
C ASN A 542 13.15 19.94 -1.69
N ASP A 543 12.16 19.89 -0.79
CA ASP A 543 11.71 18.63 -0.18
C ASP A 543 11.01 17.71 -1.20
N CYS A 544 10.22 18.30 -2.10
CA CYS A 544 9.71 17.66 -3.31
C CYS A 544 10.82 17.02 -4.16
N LEU A 545 11.91 17.74 -4.43
CA LEU A 545 13.05 17.24 -5.20
C LEU A 545 13.85 16.17 -4.44
N LYS A 546 13.94 16.22 -3.11
CA LYS A 546 14.53 15.12 -2.30
C LYS A 546 13.71 13.84 -2.44
N PHE A 547 12.38 13.92 -2.33
CA PHE A 547 11.51 12.76 -2.53
C PHE A 547 11.66 12.19 -3.94
N ILE A 548 11.62 13.05 -4.97
CA ILE A 548 11.87 12.67 -6.36
C ILE A 548 13.18 11.89 -6.54
N LYS A 549 14.25 12.25 -5.82
CA LYS A 549 15.53 11.53 -5.83
C LYS A 549 15.48 10.22 -5.05
N LEU A 550 14.84 10.19 -3.88
CA LEU A 550 14.66 8.95 -3.09
C LEU A 550 13.92 7.85 -3.87
N CYS A 551 13.05 8.27 -4.80
CA CYS A 551 12.29 7.42 -5.70
C CYS A 551 13.03 7.02 -6.98
N ASP A 552 14.01 7.79 -7.44
CA ASP A 552 14.81 7.47 -8.65
C ASP A 552 16.12 6.74 -8.33
N GLU A 553 16.76 7.06 -7.20
CA GLU A 553 18.11 6.61 -6.94
C GLU A 553 18.16 5.16 -6.45
N THR A 554 18.81 4.32 -7.26
CA THR A 554 19.31 3.00 -6.87
C THR A 554 20.55 3.07 -5.95
N SER A 555 20.97 4.28 -5.55
CA SER A 555 22.19 4.52 -4.78
C SER A 555 21.98 4.27 -3.28
N LYS A 556 22.95 3.63 -2.63
CA LYS A 556 22.90 3.30 -1.19
C LYS A 556 23.11 4.51 -0.25
N SER A 557 23.21 5.74 -0.79
CA SER A 557 23.88 6.85 -0.10
C SER A 557 23.01 7.78 0.74
N PHE A 558 21.68 7.76 0.61
CA PHE A 558 20.80 8.54 1.48
C PHE A 558 20.73 7.96 2.91
N ASP A 559 20.45 8.82 3.89
CA ASP A 559 20.10 8.41 5.25
C ASP A 559 18.60 8.10 5.40
N ASP A 560 17.74 8.87 4.74
CA ASP A 560 16.27 8.79 4.88
C ASP A 560 15.68 7.48 4.28
N GLN A 561 14.62 6.97 4.88
CA GLN A 561 13.93 5.75 4.42
C GLN A 561 12.44 6.02 4.20
N LEU A 562 11.83 5.34 3.23
CA LEU A 562 10.38 5.39 3.05
C LEU A 562 9.67 4.67 4.20
N VAL A 563 8.67 5.35 4.76
CA VAL A 563 7.74 4.81 5.75
C VAL A 563 6.39 4.66 5.08
N PHE A 564 5.82 3.47 5.16
CA PHE A 564 4.55 3.14 4.51
C PHE A 564 3.40 3.39 5.47
N ILE A 565 2.46 4.26 5.10
CA ILE A 565 1.30 4.62 5.92
C ILE A 565 0.07 3.89 5.41
N GLY A 566 -0.51 3.06 6.27
CA GLY A 566 -1.74 2.34 5.99
C GLY A 566 -3.01 3.09 6.39
N ALA A 567 -4.11 2.34 6.40
CA ALA A 567 -5.37 2.75 7.01
C ALA A 567 -5.15 3.27 8.44
N ASP A 568 -5.94 4.28 8.80
CA ASP A 568 -5.93 4.94 10.10
C ASP A 568 -4.57 5.52 10.54
N GLN A 569 -3.73 5.90 9.58
CA GLN A 569 -2.39 6.50 9.78
C GLN A 569 -1.36 5.57 10.44
N ASN A 570 -1.59 4.25 10.40
CA ASN A 570 -0.68 3.28 11.02
C ASN A 570 0.58 3.09 10.15
N PRO A 571 1.79 3.40 10.66
CA PRO A 571 3.02 3.28 9.88
C PRO A 571 3.59 1.87 9.89
N THR A 572 4.31 1.57 8.82
CA THR A 572 5.20 0.41 8.70
C THR A 572 6.61 0.90 8.40
N PHE A 573 7.52 0.59 9.30
CA PHE A 573 8.94 0.93 9.18
C PHE A 573 9.73 -0.27 8.69
N TYR A 574 10.77 -0.04 7.90
CA TYR A 574 11.70 -1.07 7.46
C TYR A 574 13.06 -0.88 8.16
N TYR A 575 13.70 -1.98 8.54
CA TYR A 575 15.03 -1.91 9.16
C TYR A 575 16.07 -1.52 8.10
N LYS A 576 17.10 -0.75 8.48
CA LYS A 576 18.05 -0.09 7.56
C LYS A 576 18.71 -0.99 6.49
N ASN A 577 18.83 -2.30 6.74
CA ASN A 577 19.35 -3.28 5.77
C ASN A 577 18.34 -3.69 4.67
N PHE A 578 17.05 -3.39 4.89
CA PHE A 578 15.90 -3.71 4.05
C PHE A 578 15.10 -2.44 3.71
N ALA A 579 15.75 -1.29 3.80
CA ALA A 579 15.20 0.03 3.49
C ALA A 579 14.59 0.06 2.09
N ILE A 580 13.32 0.46 1.98
CA ILE A 580 12.68 0.61 0.66
C ILE A 580 13.07 1.95 0.05
N ARG A 581 13.65 1.87 -1.16
CA ARG A 581 14.04 2.99 -2.03
C ARG A 581 13.98 2.54 -3.49
N GLY A 582 13.94 3.50 -4.43
CA GLY A 582 14.09 3.24 -5.86
C GLY A 582 13.21 2.09 -6.38
N GLU A 583 13.83 1.14 -7.10
CA GLU A 583 13.10 0.03 -7.74
C GLU A 583 12.38 -0.92 -6.77
N ILE A 584 12.78 -1.02 -5.50
CA ILE A 584 12.10 -1.87 -4.50
C ILE A 584 10.69 -1.34 -4.21
N LEU A 585 10.47 -0.03 -4.35
CA LEU A 585 9.15 0.58 -4.18
C LEU A 585 8.15 0.10 -5.23
N TYR A 586 8.63 -0.24 -6.44
CA TYR A 586 7.82 -0.90 -7.47
C TYR A 586 7.49 -2.35 -7.14
N MET A 587 8.05 -2.93 -6.08
CA MET A 587 7.64 -4.23 -5.55
C MET A 587 6.64 -4.09 -4.39
N ALA A 588 6.20 -2.89 -4.00
CA ALA A 588 5.19 -2.73 -2.95
C ALA A 588 3.80 -3.26 -3.38
N SER A 589 2.78 -3.16 -2.51
CA SER A 589 1.41 -3.44 -2.95
C SER A 589 1.01 -2.47 -4.06
N PRO A 590 0.07 -2.85 -4.95
CA PRO A 590 -0.47 -1.93 -5.97
C PRO A 590 -0.92 -0.60 -5.37
N TYR A 591 -1.48 -0.61 -4.14
CA TYR A 591 -1.89 0.59 -3.42
C TYR A 591 -0.73 1.57 -3.19
N VAL A 592 0.41 1.08 -2.69
CA VAL A 592 1.61 1.91 -2.49
C VAL A 592 2.18 2.39 -3.82
N ILE A 593 2.29 1.51 -4.81
CA ILE A 593 2.86 1.86 -6.12
C ILE A 593 2.04 2.96 -6.78
N VAL A 594 0.70 2.85 -6.75
CA VAL A 594 -0.23 3.84 -7.31
C VAL A 594 -0.11 5.18 -6.58
N ASN A 595 -0.18 5.19 -5.24
CA ASN A 595 -0.01 6.40 -4.45
C ASN A 595 1.33 7.08 -4.73
N HIS A 596 2.43 6.31 -4.66
CA HIS A 596 3.76 6.79 -4.97
C HIS A 596 3.84 7.38 -6.38
N TRP A 597 3.31 6.71 -7.39
CA TRP A 597 3.39 7.15 -8.77
C TRP A 597 2.56 8.40 -9.03
N VAL A 598 1.36 8.50 -8.42
CA VAL A 598 0.56 9.73 -8.43
C VAL A 598 1.31 10.88 -7.76
N VAL A 599 1.91 10.67 -6.58
CA VAL A 599 2.73 11.71 -5.90
C VAL A 599 3.93 12.11 -6.75
N CYS A 600 4.66 11.16 -7.30
CA CYS A 600 5.80 11.44 -8.17
C CYS A 600 5.38 12.27 -9.40
N ASN A 601 4.22 12.00 -10.01
CA ASN A 601 3.71 12.83 -11.11
C ASN A 601 3.19 14.21 -10.64
N MET A 602 2.51 14.30 -9.48
CA MET A 602 2.14 15.58 -8.84
C MET A 602 3.36 16.47 -8.67
N ILE A 603 4.39 15.95 -8.00
CA ILE A 603 5.61 16.69 -7.69
C ILE A 603 6.38 17.01 -8.97
N SER A 604 6.50 16.06 -9.90
CA SER A 604 7.18 16.27 -11.19
C SER A 604 6.52 17.41 -11.97
N THR A 605 5.18 17.46 -11.99
CA THR A 605 4.41 18.54 -12.62
C THR A 605 4.67 19.89 -11.94
N ILE A 606 4.59 19.94 -10.60
CA ILE A 606 4.86 21.16 -9.80
C ILE A 606 6.30 21.65 -9.99
N CYS A 607 7.27 20.74 -10.07
CA CYS A 607 8.68 21.07 -10.19
C CYS A 607 9.14 21.35 -11.63
N GLY A 608 8.31 21.08 -12.64
CA GLY A 608 8.68 21.18 -14.06
C GLY A 608 9.60 20.05 -14.55
N VAL A 609 9.63 18.91 -13.86
CA VAL A 609 10.45 17.73 -14.22
C VAL A 609 9.61 16.77 -15.04
N ASN A 610 10.08 16.32 -16.20
CA ASN A 610 9.34 15.39 -17.05
C ASN A 610 9.76 13.93 -16.79
N LYS A 611 8.99 13.21 -15.95
CA LYS A 611 9.22 11.79 -15.61
C LYS A 611 8.24 10.82 -16.31
N ALA A 612 8.05 10.98 -17.62
CA ALA A 612 7.30 9.98 -18.39
C ALA A 612 8.12 8.69 -18.60
N ASN A 613 7.47 7.53 -18.39
CA ASN A 613 7.75 6.22 -19.03
C ASN A 613 8.78 5.22 -18.44
N GLN A 614 9.22 5.28 -17.18
CA GLN A 614 10.28 4.35 -16.73
C GLN A 614 9.88 2.89 -16.38
N ASN A 615 8.60 2.48 -16.28
CA ASN A 615 8.30 1.05 -16.05
C ASN A 615 6.94 0.52 -16.56
N ARG A 616 6.87 0.16 -17.85
CA ARG A 616 5.66 -0.30 -18.58
C ARG A 616 4.83 -1.35 -17.83
N LYS A 617 5.46 -2.38 -17.23
CA LYS A 617 4.76 -3.50 -16.56
C LYS A 617 3.94 -3.01 -15.37
N LEU A 618 4.53 -2.11 -14.58
CA LEU A 618 3.90 -1.55 -13.39
C LEU A 618 2.81 -0.56 -13.73
N CYS A 619 2.99 0.21 -14.82
CA CYS A 619 1.93 1.07 -15.35
C CYS A 619 0.63 0.29 -15.62
N VAL A 620 0.75 -0.95 -16.10
CA VAL A 620 -0.37 -1.84 -16.39
C VAL A 620 -0.97 -2.42 -15.09
N GLU A 621 -0.18 -3.00 -14.20
CA GLU A 621 -0.66 -3.59 -12.93
C GLU A 621 -1.41 -2.57 -12.03
N CYS A 622 -1.04 -1.28 -12.12
CA CYS A 622 -1.68 -0.18 -11.40
C CYS A 622 -3.02 0.32 -11.99
N LEU A 623 -3.40 -0.10 -13.20
CA LEU A 623 -4.54 0.46 -13.93
C LEU A 623 -5.88 0.40 -13.18
N PRO A 624 -6.29 -0.70 -12.51
CA PRO A 624 -7.57 -0.76 -11.81
C PRO A 624 -7.69 0.31 -10.72
N MET A 625 -6.61 0.56 -9.98
CA MET A 625 -6.59 1.54 -8.90
C MET A 625 -6.52 2.98 -9.41
N LEU A 626 -5.81 3.23 -10.51
CA LEU A 626 -5.86 4.52 -11.19
C LEU A 626 -7.28 4.83 -11.67
N LEU A 627 -8.01 3.83 -12.19
CA LEU A 627 -9.42 3.99 -12.56
C LEU A 627 -10.33 4.27 -11.36
N GLU A 628 -10.04 3.73 -10.17
CA GLU A 628 -10.75 4.14 -8.94
C GLU A 628 -10.43 5.58 -8.55
N MET A 629 -9.15 6.00 -8.61
CA MET A 629 -8.72 7.37 -8.32
C MET A 629 -9.27 8.40 -9.32
N LEU A 630 -9.57 8.01 -10.55
CA LEU A 630 -10.24 8.86 -11.54
C LEU A 630 -11.62 9.34 -11.06
N PHE A 631 -12.31 8.54 -10.24
CA PHE A 631 -13.62 8.89 -9.66
C PHE A 631 -13.55 9.59 -8.29
N TYR A 632 -12.35 9.92 -7.79
CA TYR A 632 -12.23 10.73 -6.57
C TYR A 632 -12.67 12.17 -6.84
N GLU A 633 -13.37 12.80 -5.89
CA GLU A 633 -13.90 14.17 -6.03
C GLU A 633 -12.84 15.28 -6.16
N HIS A 634 -11.55 14.95 -6.08
CA HIS A 634 -10.47 15.94 -6.01
C HIS A 634 -9.87 16.23 -7.41
N PRO A 635 -10.07 17.43 -7.99
CA PRO A 635 -9.69 17.69 -9.40
C PRO A 635 -8.21 17.48 -9.71
N ILE A 636 -7.30 17.83 -8.78
CA ILE A 636 -5.85 17.65 -8.99
C ILE A 636 -5.49 16.17 -9.18
N ILE A 637 -6.18 15.25 -8.49
CA ILE A 637 -5.96 13.81 -8.65
C ILE A 637 -6.40 13.39 -10.05
N GLN A 638 -7.61 13.80 -10.46
CA GLN A 638 -8.15 13.44 -11.77
C GLN A 638 -7.26 13.97 -12.92
N ASN A 639 -6.78 15.22 -12.84
CA ASN A 639 -5.92 15.86 -13.85
C ASN A 639 -4.59 15.12 -14.08
N ILE A 640 -4.12 14.36 -13.10
CA ILE A 640 -2.85 13.62 -13.15
C ILE A 640 -3.09 12.16 -13.52
N VAL A 641 -4.15 11.57 -12.99
CA VAL A 641 -4.55 10.19 -13.26
C VAL A 641 -5.08 10.02 -14.69
N SER A 642 -5.78 11.02 -15.25
CA SER A 642 -6.34 10.99 -16.61
C SER A 642 -5.29 10.85 -17.72
N PRO A 643 -4.21 11.66 -17.76
CA PRO A 643 -3.08 11.44 -18.67
C PRO A 643 -2.42 10.06 -18.48
N LEU A 644 -2.22 9.61 -17.23
CA LEU A 644 -1.59 8.32 -16.95
C LEU A 644 -2.42 7.15 -17.50
N ILE A 645 -3.73 7.11 -17.25
CA ILE A 645 -4.64 6.09 -17.81
C ILE A 645 -4.61 6.14 -19.34
N THR A 646 -4.60 7.34 -19.93
CA THR A 646 -4.53 7.53 -21.38
C THR A 646 -3.26 6.91 -21.95
N SER A 647 -2.11 7.15 -21.32
CA SER A 647 -0.83 6.53 -21.70
C SER A 647 -0.82 5.01 -21.49
N ILE A 648 -1.36 4.50 -20.38
CA ILE A 648 -1.46 3.06 -20.10
C ILE A 648 -2.30 2.34 -21.16
N THR A 649 -3.44 2.93 -21.53
CA THR A 649 -4.35 2.41 -22.56
C THR A 649 -3.64 2.21 -23.91
N GLN A 650 -2.61 2.99 -24.21
CA GLN A 650 -1.84 2.87 -25.45
C GLN A 650 -0.71 1.81 -25.41
N ILE A 651 -0.35 1.28 -24.22
CA ILE A 651 0.78 0.35 -24.03
C ILE A 651 0.40 -1.04 -23.52
N ILE A 652 -0.84 -1.23 -23.05
CA ILE A 652 -1.35 -2.49 -22.53
C ILE A 652 -1.49 -3.55 -23.64
N GLN A 653 -1.31 -4.84 -23.31
CA GLN A 653 -1.38 -5.96 -24.24
C GLN A 653 -2.49 -6.96 -23.89
N SER A 654 -2.85 -7.80 -24.84
CA SER A 654 -3.92 -8.80 -24.66
C SER A 654 -3.67 -9.78 -23.49
N MET A 655 -2.41 -10.08 -23.14
CA MET A 655 -2.08 -10.95 -22.00
C MET A 655 -2.38 -10.26 -20.67
N ASP A 656 -2.12 -8.96 -20.57
CA ASP A 656 -2.39 -8.17 -19.37
C ASP A 656 -3.89 -8.11 -19.08
N CYS A 657 -4.67 -7.86 -20.13
CA CYS A 657 -6.13 -7.81 -20.08
C CYS A 657 -6.77 -9.11 -19.56
N GLN A 658 -6.22 -10.27 -19.92
CA GLN A 658 -6.70 -11.57 -19.43
C GLN A 658 -6.58 -11.69 -17.91
N GLN A 659 -5.49 -11.18 -17.32
CA GLN A 659 -5.30 -11.21 -15.88
C GLN A 659 -6.28 -10.27 -15.17
N MET A 660 -6.41 -9.02 -15.64
CA MET A 660 -7.31 -8.02 -15.05
C MET A 660 -8.77 -8.50 -15.02
N ILE A 661 -9.29 -8.95 -16.17
CA ILE A 661 -10.71 -9.31 -16.31
C ILE A 661 -11.09 -10.57 -15.53
N SER A 662 -10.14 -11.48 -15.25
CA SER A 662 -10.40 -12.70 -14.49
C SER A 662 -11.04 -12.47 -13.13
N THR A 663 -10.87 -11.27 -12.55
CA THR A 663 -11.37 -10.89 -11.22
C THR A 663 -12.84 -10.50 -11.16
N PHE A 664 -13.50 -10.21 -12.30
CA PHE A 664 -14.91 -9.78 -12.32
C PHE A 664 -15.74 -10.35 -13.50
N ILE A 665 -15.19 -11.23 -14.33
CA ILE A 665 -15.95 -11.92 -15.40
C ILE A 665 -17.12 -12.78 -14.86
N SER A 666 -17.11 -13.12 -13.57
CA SER A 666 -18.16 -13.89 -12.90
C SER A 666 -19.47 -13.12 -12.69
N GLU A 667 -19.49 -11.80 -12.90
CA GLU A 667 -20.72 -11.02 -12.80
C GLU A 667 -21.63 -11.21 -14.02
N GLU A 668 -22.88 -11.62 -13.80
CA GLU A 668 -23.86 -11.88 -14.87
C GLU A 668 -24.32 -10.61 -15.61
N SER A 669 -24.16 -9.43 -14.99
CA SER A 669 -24.64 -8.16 -15.56
C SER A 669 -23.64 -7.03 -15.35
N ILE A 670 -23.36 -6.35 -16.45
CA ILE A 670 -22.59 -5.12 -16.51
C ILE A 670 -23.09 -4.02 -15.56
N ASP A 671 -24.40 -3.94 -15.29
CA ASP A 671 -24.95 -2.87 -14.46
C ASP A 671 -24.45 -2.95 -13.01
N LYS A 672 -24.14 -4.16 -12.53
CA LYS A 672 -23.56 -4.43 -11.20
C LYS A 672 -22.11 -3.97 -11.07
N LEU A 673 -21.39 -3.80 -12.19
CA LEU A 673 -19.99 -3.35 -12.15
C LEU A 673 -19.90 -1.90 -11.68
N SER A 674 -18.88 -1.62 -10.86
CA SER A 674 -18.50 -0.25 -10.49
C SER A 674 -18.10 0.55 -11.74
N ASN A 675 -18.12 1.89 -11.65
CA ASN A 675 -17.70 2.73 -12.76
C ASN A 675 -16.21 2.51 -13.13
N SER A 676 -15.34 2.25 -12.15
CA SER A 676 -13.94 1.86 -12.40
C SER A 676 -13.84 0.55 -13.18
N ASN A 677 -14.61 -0.48 -12.80
CA ASN A 677 -14.63 -1.76 -13.51
C ASN A 677 -15.24 -1.65 -14.91
N LYS A 678 -16.23 -0.77 -15.12
CA LYS A 678 -16.78 -0.47 -16.46
C LYS A 678 -15.72 0.18 -17.37
N PHE A 679 -14.94 1.15 -16.87
CA PHE A 679 -13.81 1.70 -17.63
C PHE A 679 -12.72 0.64 -17.91
N LEU A 680 -12.38 -0.21 -16.94
CA LEU A 680 -11.38 -1.26 -17.08
C LEU A 680 -11.78 -2.31 -18.14
N THR A 681 -13.04 -2.72 -18.10
CA THR A 681 -13.65 -3.61 -19.09
C THR A 681 -13.64 -2.98 -20.48
N ALA A 682 -13.94 -1.69 -20.58
CA ALA A 682 -13.89 -0.97 -21.84
C ALA A 682 -12.48 -0.85 -22.43
N ILE A 683 -11.46 -0.55 -21.61
CA ILE A 683 -10.05 -0.57 -22.03
C ILE A 683 -9.69 -1.97 -22.57
N THR A 684 -10.09 -3.03 -21.88
CA THR A 684 -9.84 -4.40 -22.35
C THR A 684 -10.49 -4.68 -23.71
N ILE A 685 -11.73 -4.21 -23.95
CA ILE A 685 -12.39 -4.35 -25.26
C ILE A 685 -11.60 -3.66 -26.37
N CYS A 686 -10.97 -2.51 -26.10
CA CYS A 686 -10.12 -1.83 -27.08
C CYS A 686 -8.91 -2.68 -27.52
N VAL A 687 -8.39 -3.52 -26.61
CA VAL A 687 -7.15 -4.29 -26.78
C VAL A 687 -7.42 -5.71 -27.31
N ASN A 688 -8.45 -6.37 -26.77
CA ASN A 688 -8.93 -7.67 -27.23
C ASN A 688 -10.41 -7.84 -26.84
N GLU A 689 -11.28 -7.41 -27.76
CA GLU A 689 -12.74 -7.57 -27.74
C GLU A 689 -13.23 -8.99 -27.41
N ASN A 690 -12.47 -10.05 -27.71
CA ASN A 690 -12.90 -11.44 -27.45
C ASN A 690 -12.81 -11.84 -25.97
N LEU A 691 -12.24 -11.00 -25.11
CA LEU A 691 -12.14 -11.24 -23.67
C LEU A 691 -13.42 -10.84 -22.90
N VAL A 692 -14.38 -10.18 -23.56
CA VAL A 692 -15.61 -9.68 -22.92
C VAL A 692 -16.82 -10.17 -23.71
N PRO A 693 -17.95 -10.53 -23.06
CA PRO A 693 -19.14 -10.94 -23.80
C PRO A 693 -19.64 -9.83 -24.73
N THR A 694 -19.93 -10.15 -25.99
CA THR A 694 -20.31 -9.18 -27.02
C THR A 694 -21.52 -8.32 -26.62
N TYR A 695 -22.46 -8.89 -25.85
CA TYR A 695 -23.64 -8.17 -25.35
C TYR A 695 -23.33 -7.06 -24.32
N TRP A 696 -22.09 -6.94 -23.81
CA TRP A 696 -21.63 -5.82 -22.98
C TRP A 696 -21.09 -4.63 -23.79
N VAL A 697 -20.72 -4.81 -25.06
CA VAL A 697 -20.09 -3.78 -25.91
C VAL A 697 -20.98 -2.54 -26.02
N LYS A 698 -22.27 -2.72 -26.29
CA LYS A 698 -23.24 -1.62 -26.46
C LYS A 698 -23.56 -0.89 -25.15
N PRO A 699 -23.83 -1.57 -24.01
CA PRO A 699 -23.88 -0.92 -22.70
C PRO A 699 -22.61 -0.12 -22.35
N LEU A 700 -21.41 -0.66 -22.60
CA LEU A 700 -20.15 0.07 -22.34
C LEU A 700 -19.99 1.31 -23.21
N TYR A 701 -20.30 1.21 -24.50
CA TYR A 701 -20.31 2.36 -25.41
C TYR A 701 -21.25 3.47 -24.88
N ASN A 702 -22.48 3.12 -24.48
CA ASN A 702 -23.43 4.08 -23.91
C ASN A 702 -22.94 4.68 -22.58
N PHE A 703 -22.34 3.86 -21.71
CA PHE A 703 -21.75 4.31 -20.45
C PHE A 703 -20.60 5.30 -20.66
N LEU A 704 -19.66 5.00 -21.57
CA LEU A 704 -18.58 5.92 -21.93
C LEU A 704 -19.13 7.20 -22.55
N LYS A 705 -20.07 7.09 -23.51
CA LYS A 705 -20.74 8.21 -24.17
C LYS A 705 -21.37 9.17 -23.14
N ASN A 706 -22.12 8.63 -22.18
CA ASN A 706 -22.71 9.40 -21.08
C ASN A 706 -21.63 10.01 -20.17
N SER A 707 -20.52 9.30 -19.93
CA SER A 707 -19.38 9.79 -19.16
C SER A 707 -18.64 10.95 -19.82
N THR A 708 -18.87 11.24 -21.12
CA THR A 708 -18.31 12.41 -21.81
C THR A 708 -19.12 13.71 -21.60
N THR A 709 -20.27 13.66 -20.93
CA THR A 709 -21.20 14.80 -20.88
C THR A 709 -20.69 15.97 -20.02
N ALA A 710 -19.85 15.68 -19.03
CA ALA A 710 -19.19 16.67 -18.19
C ALA A 710 -18.02 17.36 -18.92
N THR A 711 -17.45 18.39 -18.28
CA THR A 711 -16.20 19.07 -18.67
C THR A 711 -15.07 18.72 -17.71
N ASN A 712 -14.83 17.41 -17.47
CA ASN A 712 -13.88 16.91 -16.48
C ASN A 712 -12.93 15.83 -17.04
N ASP A 713 -11.96 15.44 -16.24
CA ASP A 713 -10.96 14.43 -16.58
C ASP A 713 -11.53 13.03 -16.86
N VAL A 714 -12.63 12.66 -16.19
CA VAL A 714 -13.35 11.40 -16.45
C VAL A 714 -13.82 11.34 -17.91
N SER A 715 -14.37 12.45 -18.41
CA SER A 715 -14.78 12.59 -19.80
C SER A 715 -13.60 12.55 -20.78
N HIS A 716 -12.45 13.13 -20.43
CA HIS A 716 -11.23 13.02 -21.26
C HIS A 716 -10.76 11.56 -21.39
N VAL A 717 -10.72 10.80 -20.29
CA VAL A 717 -10.39 9.36 -20.32
C VAL A 717 -11.42 8.59 -21.14
N ALA A 718 -12.72 8.85 -20.95
CA ALA A 718 -13.79 8.20 -21.70
C ALA A 718 -13.67 8.42 -23.22
N LEU A 719 -13.33 9.64 -23.64
CA LEU A 719 -13.09 9.98 -25.05
C LEU A 719 -11.87 9.27 -25.62
N ASN A 720 -10.77 9.18 -24.87
CA ASN A 720 -9.59 8.44 -25.33
C ASN A 720 -9.87 6.93 -25.47
N ILE A 721 -10.65 6.32 -24.56
CA ILE A 721 -11.10 4.93 -24.68
C ILE A 721 -12.03 4.75 -25.89
N LEU A 722 -12.98 5.66 -26.11
CA LEU A 722 -13.89 5.60 -27.27
C LEU A 722 -13.15 5.76 -28.60
N ALA A 723 -12.15 6.63 -28.68
CA ALA A 723 -11.30 6.74 -29.86
C ALA A 723 -10.44 5.49 -30.04
N HIS A 724 -9.75 5.02 -29.00
CA HIS A 724 -8.83 3.89 -29.11
C HIS A 724 -9.53 2.57 -29.48
N GLY A 725 -10.71 2.31 -28.92
CA GLY A 725 -11.50 1.09 -29.17
C GLY A 725 -12.44 1.13 -30.37
N ILE A 726 -12.27 2.06 -31.32
CA ILE A 726 -13.33 2.40 -32.29
C ILE A 726 -13.92 1.19 -33.03
N LYS A 727 -13.06 0.25 -33.46
CA LYS A 727 -13.44 -1.00 -34.13
C LYS A 727 -14.42 -1.85 -33.33
N ALA A 728 -14.23 -1.95 -32.02
CA ALA A 728 -15.11 -2.73 -31.17
C ALA A 728 -16.47 -2.03 -31.01
N TRP A 729 -16.48 -0.71 -30.82
CA TRP A 729 -17.71 0.08 -30.70
C TRP A 729 -18.56 0.06 -31.98
N MET A 730 -17.92 0.00 -33.15
CA MET A 730 -18.56 -0.04 -34.47
C MET A 730 -19.31 -1.34 -34.78
N LYS A 731 -19.01 -2.45 -34.10
CA LYS A 731 -19.73 -3.72 -34.34
C LYS A 731 -21.21 -3.66 -33.96
N GLU A 732 -21.54 -2.85 -32.96
CA GLU A 732 -22.89 -2.76 -32.37
C GLU A 732 -23.58 -1.40 -32.62
N ASN A 733 -22.90 -0.47 -33.30
CA ASN A 733 -23.33 0.91 -33.53
C ASN A 733 -22.95 1.38 -34.95
N PRO A 734 -23.78 2.21 -35.63
CA PRO A 734 -23.46 2.71 -36.97
C PRO A 734 -22.13 3.49 -36.99
N HIS A 735 -21.22 3.13 -37.89
CA HIS A 735 -19.85 3.66 -37.92
C HIS A 735 -19.79 5.19 -38.00
N VAL A 736 -20.67 5.79 -38.82
CA VAL A 736 -20.78 7.25 -38.99
C VAL A 736 -21.25 7.93 -37.71
N GLU A 737 -22.15 7.33 -36.93
CA GLU A 737 -22.63 7.90 -35.65
C GLU A 737 -21.53 7.89 -34.58
N VAL A 738 -20.71 6.84 -34.53
CA VAL A 738 -19.56 6.75 -33.61
C VAL A 738 -18.54 7.85 -33.93
N TYR A 739 -18.15 8.01 -35.19
CA TYR A 739 -17.26 9.10 -35.59
C TYR A 739 -17.89 10.48 -35.36
N GLN A 740 -19.17 10.68 -35.70
CA GLN A 740 -19.82 11.97 -35.52
C GLN A 740 -19.85 12.37 -34.05
N PHE A 741 -20.11 11.43 -33.14
CA PHE A 741 -20.03 11.68 -31.70
C PHE A 741 -18.61 12.05 -31.21
N LEU A 742 -17.58 11.35 -31.71
CA LEU A 742 -16.18 11.65 -31.38
C LEU A 742 -15.76 13.04 -31.89
N ILE A 743 -16.08 13.35 -33.15
CA ILE A 743 -15.74 14.64 -33.77
C ILE A 743 -16.48 15.79 -33.07
N ASN A 744 -17.79 15.64 -32.79
CA ASN A 744 -18.57 16.63 -32.02
C ASN A 744 -18.00 16.89 -30.61
N SER A 745 -17.20 15.97 -30.06
CA SER A 745 -16.61 16.12 -28.73
C SER A 745 -15.31 16.92 -28.72
N LEU A 746 -14.70 17.20 -29.89
CA LEU A 746 -13.47 18.01 -30.01
C LEU A 746 -13.66 19.46 -29.57
N GLU A 747 -14.86 20.02 -29.73
CA GLU A 747 -15.21 21.38 -29.25
C GLU A 747 -15.03 21.51 -27.74
N ARG A 748 -15.21 20.40 -27.01
CA ARG A 748 -15.08 20.32 -25.56
C ARG A 748 -13.68 19.84 -25.12
N TYR A 749 -12.98 19.10 -25.99
CA TYR A 749 -11.73 18.42 -25.67
C TYR A 749 -10.72 18.46 -26.83
N ASN A 750 -10.08 19.60 -27.03
CA ASN A 750 -9.03 19.78 -28.03
C ASN A 750 -7.63 19.46 -27.45
N THR A 751 -7.39 18.22 -27.03
CA THR A 751 -6.06 17.76 -26.57
C THR A 751 -5.30 17.05 -27.69
N SER A 752 -3.98 17.25 -27.76
CA SER A 752 -3.13 16.66 -28.79
C SER A 752 -3.10 15.11 -28.74
N SER A 753 -3.22 14.52 -27.55
CA SER A 753 -3.33 13.07 -27.35
C SER A 753 -4.63 12.50 -27.93
N TYR A 754 -5.76 13.18 -27.71
CA TYR A 754 -7.06 12.77 -28.24
C TYR A 754 -7.09 12.91 -29.77
N LEU A 755 -6.63 14.05 -30.30
CA LEU A 755 -6.47 14.26 -31.75
C LEU A 755 -5.61 13.18 -32.40
N THR A 756 -4.46 12.84 -31.81
CA THR A 756 -3.56 11.80 -32.32
C THR A 756 -4.22 10.42 -32.29
N THR A 757 -4.98 10.12 -31.24
CA THR A 757 -5.69 8.83 -31.10
C THR A 757 -6.82 8.72 -32.13
N LEU A 758 -7.68 9.73 -32.22
CA LEU A 758 -8.78 9.79 -33.20
C LEU A 758 -8.27 9.77 -34.64
N SER A 759 -7.12 10.39 -34.91
CA SER A 759 -6.44 10.36 -36.22
C SER A 759 -6.00 8.95 -36.62
N LYS A 760 -5.44 8.17 -35.68
CA LYS A 760 -5.10 6.76 -35.92
C LYS A 760 -6.36 5.92 -36.16
N SER A 761 -7.41 6.15 -35.39
CA SER A 761 -8.68 5.44 -35.53
C SER A 761 -9.35 5.73 -36.88
N ALA A 762 -9.32 7.00 -37.32
CA ALA A 762 -9.78 7.43 -38.64
C ALA A 762 -9.05 6.76 -39.81
N HIS A 763 -7.84 6.24 -39.61
CA HIS A 763 -7.14 5.46 -40.64
C HIS A 763 -7.85 4.13 -40.93
N GLU A 764 -8.48 3.53 -39.92
CA GLU A 764 -9.03 2.18 -39.99
C GLU A 764 -10.39 2.11 -40.70
N ASP A 765 -11.14 3.22 -40.70
CA ASP A 765 -12.38 3.41 -41.47
C ASP A 765 -12.52 4.87 -41.92
N TYR A 766 -11.64 5.26 -42.84
CA TYR A 766 -11.61 6.60 -43.40
C TYR A 766 -12.91 7.02 -44.12
N PRO A 767 -13.65 6.14 -44.85
CA PRO A 767 -14.93 6.51 -45.46
C PRO A 767 -15.98 6.99 -44.45
N SER A 768 -16.21 6.25 -43.36
CA SER A 768 -17.18 6.65 -42.33
C SER A 768 -16.71 7.88 -41.56
N PHE A 769 -15.40 7.98 -41.28
CA PHE A 769 -14.79 9.18 -40.70
C PHE A 769 -15.07 10.40 -41.57
N LEU A 770 -14.79 10.32 -42.88
CA LEU A 770 -14.97 11.42 -43.82
C LEU A 770 -16.45 11.83 -43.94
N GLN A 771 -17.38 10.89 -43.87
CA GLN A 771 -18.82 11.19 -43.86
C GLN A 771 -19.24 11.92 -42.59
N ALA A 772 -18.81 11.45 -41.42
CA ALA A 772 -19.07 12.11 -40.14
C ALA A 772 -18.42 13.51 -40.06
N PHE A 773 -17.17 13.61 -40.52
CA PHE A 773 -16.39 14.84 -40.58
C PHE A 773 -17.08 15.89 -41.45
N LYS A 774 -17.56 15.52 -42.64
CA LYS A 774 -18.36 16.41 -43.49
C LYS A 774 -19.59 16.91 -42.76
N THR A 775 -20.38 16.01 -42.16
CA THR A 775 -21.60 16.37 -41.41
C THR A 775 -21.32 17.38 -40.29
N TYR A 776 -20.22 17.19 -39.54
CA TYR A 776 -19.77 18.15 -38.53
C TYR A 776 -19.28 19.48 -39.13
N PHE A 777 -18.40 19.44 -40.13
CA PHE A 777 -17.87 20.64 -40.78
C PHE A 777 -18.99 21.51 -41.36
N PHE A 778 -19.98 20.89 -42.03
CA PHE A 778 -21.15 21.59 -42.56
C PHE A 778 -22.05 22.17 -41.48
N SER A 779 -22.23 21.50 -40.34
CA SER A 779 -23.04 22.03 -39.23
C SER A 779 -22.33 23.13 -38.42
N LYS A 780 -21.02 23.31 -38.62
CA LYS A 780 -20.16 24.25 -37.90
C LYS A 780 -19.42 25.25 -38.80
N MET A 781 -19.84 25.38 -40.06
CA MET A 781 -19.15 26.21 -41.05
C MET A 781 -19.09 27.71 -40.68
N GLU A 782 -20.07 28.21 -39.93
CA GLU A 782 -20.14 29.60 -39.45
C GLU A 782 -19.38 29.84 -38.12
N ASP A 783 -18.92 28.78 -37.45
CA ASP A 783 -18.19 28.82 -36.18
C ASP A 783 -16.68 28.73 -36.45
N GLU A 784 -16.00 29.88 -36.55
CA GLU A 784 -14.57 29.97 -36.85
C GLU A 784 -13.67 29.09 -35.94
N PRO A 785 -13.84 29.10 -34.59
CA PRO A 785 -13.19 28.13 -33.71
C PRO A 785 -13.43 26.66 -34.08
N ALA A 786 -14.69 26.24 -34.26
CA ALA A 786 -15.03 24.85 -34.57
C ALA A 786 -14.50 24.44 -35.97
N LYS A 787 -14.50 25.37 -36.93
CA LYS A 787 -13.90 25.22 -38.26
C LYS A 787 -12.39 24.98 -38.16
N MET A 788 -11.67 25.75 -37.35
CA MET A 788 -10.22 25.54 -37.13
C MET A 788 -9.94 24.22 -36.41
N VAL A 789 -10.78 23.78 -35.46
CA VAL A 789 -10.68 22.44 -34.85
C VAL A 789 -10.90 21.34 -35.88
N ALA A 790 -11.86 21.50 -36.80
CA ALA A 790 -12.08 20.56 -37.89
C ALA A 790 -10.86 20.45 -38.83
N VAL A 791 -10.26 21.58 -39.23
CA VAL A 791 -9.05 21.58 -40.05
C VAL A 791 -7.89 20.93 -39.30
N ASN A 792 -7.68 21.26 -38.02
CA ASN A 792 -6.64 20.63 -37.20
C ASN A 792 -6.82 19.11 -37.10
N LEU A 793 -8.05 18.61 -36.97
CA LEU A 793 -8.31 17.17 -37.01
C LEU A 793 -7.93 16.56 -38.36
N LEU A 794 -8.40 17.16 -39.47
CA LEU A 794 -8.13 16.69 -40.82
C LEU A 794 -6.63 16.74 -41.18
N THR A 795 -5.90 17.73 -40.63
CA THR A 795 -4.44 17.86 -40.75
C THR A 795 -3.69 16.85 -39.87
N ASN A 796 -4.16 16.55 -38.65
CA ASN A 796 -3.49 15.56 -37.80
C ASN A 796 -3.69 14.12 -38.29
N SER A 797 -4.79 13.82 -38.99
CA SER A 797 -4.96 12.53 -39.71
C SER A 797 -3.98 12.31 -40.86
N MET A 798 -3.13 13.31 -41.18
CA MET A 798 -2.11 13.24 -42.24
C MET A 798 -0.74 12.77 -41.77
N LEU A 799 -0.52 12.72 -40.45
CA LEU A 799 0.77 12.30 -39.89
C LEU A 799 1.05 10.80 -40.14
N ASP A 800 0.06 10.05 -40.62
CA ASP A 800 0.24 8.74 -41.26
C ASP A 800 0.25 8.88 -42.80
N ASN A 801 1.41 8.59 -43.39
CA ASN A 801 1.70 8.83 -44.81
C ASN A 801 0.69 8.21 -45.80
N ASN A 802 0.01 7.12 -45.43
CA ASN A 802 -0.83 6.38 -46.36
C ASN A 802 -2.15 7.08 -46.72
N LEU A 803 -2.65 8.00 -45.88
CA LEU A 803 -3.89 8.77 -46.15
C LEU A 803 -3.63 10.26 -46.41
N ALA A 804 -2.36 10.68 -46.40
CA ALA A 804 -1.93 12.06 -46.64
C ALA A 804 -2.38 12.64 -47.99
N TYR A 805 -2.84 11.82 -48.95
CA TYR A 805 -3.49 12.32 -50.17
C TYR A 805 -5.00 12.55 -49.98
N LEU A 806 -5.74 11.65 -49.34
CA LEU A 806 -7.21 11.72 -49.25
C LEU A 806 -7.72 12.89 -48.40
N ALA A 807 -7.07 13.19 -47.27
CA ALA A 807 -7.46 14.34 -46.48
C ALA A 807 -6.89 15.66 -47.05
N THR A 808 -5.89 15.61 -47.94
CA THR A 808 -5.43 16.79 -48.72
C THR A 808 -6.42 17.08 -49.84
N ILE A 809 -6.95 16.06 -50.52
CA ILE A 809 -8.06 16.16 -51.46
C ILE A 809 -9.30 16.72 -50.76
N THR A 810 -9.58 16.25 -49.54
CA THR A 810 -10.70 16.76 -48.73
C THR A 810 -10.49 18.23 -48.36
N LEU A 811 -9.34 18.59 -47.78
CA LEU A 811 -9.01 19.97 -47.42
C LEU A 811 -9.06 20.90 -48.63
N SER A 812 -8.53 20.46 -49.77
CA SER A 812 -8.54 21.22 -51.02
C SER A 812 -9.96 21.42 -51.56
N ARG A 813 -10.83 20.40 -51.49
CA ARG A 813 -12.27 20.56 -51.79
C ARG A 813 -12.91 21.60 -50.87
N LEU A 814 -12.67 21.57 -49.56
CA LEU A 814 -13.22 22.58 -48.62
C LEU A 814 -12.72 24.00 -48.94
N ILE A 815 -11.43 24.18 -49.20
CA ILE A 815 -10.84 25.47 -49.58
C ILE A 815 -11.48 26.02 -50.85
N VAL A 816 -11.75 25.14 -51.81
CA VAL A 816 -12.27 25.46 -53.14
C VAL A 816 -13.77 25.73 -53.11
N ASP A 817 -14.54 24.89 -52.43
CA ASP A 817 -16.01 24.95 -52.39
C ASP A 817 -16.50 26.10 -51.48
N PHE A 818 -15.70 26.51 -50.48
CA PHE A 818 -16.08 27.54 -49.49
C PHE A 818 -15.18 28.78 -49.47
N GLY A 819 -14.16 28.87 -50.33
CA GLY A 819 -13.29 30.04 -50.45
C GLY A 819 -12.36 30.28 -49.25
N LEU A 820 -12.01 29.24 -48.51
CA LEU A 820 -11.34 29.29 -47.20
C LEU A 820 -9.83 29.53 -47.34
N ASN A 821 -9.46 30.71 -47.85
CA ASN A 821 -8.06 31.08 -48.14
C ASN A 821 -7.13 31.00 -46.92
N ASP A 822 -7.66 31.22 -45.70
CA ASP A 822 -6.87 31.19 -44.46
C ASP A 822 -6.31 29.79 -44.14
N MET A 823 -6.87 28.74 -44.76
CA MET A 823 -6.40 27.35 -44.62
C MET A 823 -5.21 27.02 -45.54
N LYS A 824 -4.71 27.95 -46.37
CA LYS A 824 -3.49 27.75 -47.19
C LYS A 824 -2.27 27.38 -46.34
N SER A 825 -2.20 27.88 -45.09
CA SER A 825 -1.17 27.51 -44.11
C SER A 825 -1.13 26.00 -43.82
N HIS A 826 -2.28 25.33 -43.81
CA HIS A 826 -2.37 23.88 -43.66
C HIS A 826 -1.95 23.14 -44.93
N LEU A 827 -2.19 23.72 -46.13
CA LEU A 827 -1.64 23.16 -47.38
C LEU A 827 -0.10 23.23 -47.42
N GLU A 828 0.54 24.27 -46.88
CA GLU A 828 2.00 24.27 -46.71
C GLU A 828 2.48 23.17 -45.77
N LEU A 829 1.78 22.95 -44.64
CA LEU A 829 2.11 21.85 -43.74
C LEU A 829 1.97 20.49 -44.44
N HIS A 830 0.89 20.28 -45.20
CA HIS A 830 0.70 19.07 -46.02
C HIS A 830 1.79 18.93 -47.09
N LYS A 831 2.22 20.02 -47.73
CA LYS A 831 3.32 20.05 -48.72
C LYS A 831 4.69 19.76 -48.10
N SER A 832 4.91 20.14 -46.85
CA SER A 832 6.13 19.80 -46.11
C SER A 832 6.23 18.29 -45.78
N ILE A 833 5.08 17.62 -45.59
CA ILE A 833 4.97 16.19 -45.29
C ILE A 833 4.96 15.37 -46.60
N MET A 834 4.18 15.81 -47.59
CA MET A 834 3.91 15.10 -48.83
C MET A 834 4.37 15.93 -50.05
N LYS A 835 5.44 15.49 -50.72
CA LYS A 835 5.95 16.14 -51.96
C LYS A 835 5.02 15.97 -53.18
N ALA A 836 3.96 15.17 -53.05
CA ALA A 836 2.95 14.94 -54.08
C ALA A 836 1.82 15.99 -54.07
N ILE A 837 1.99 17.14 -53.41
CA ILE A 837 1.14 18.33 -53.58
C ILE A 837 2.00 19.53 -53.98
N ASP A 838 1.49 20.33 -54.91
CA ASP A 838 1.93 21.71 -55.10
C ASP A 838 0.73 22.61 -55.39
N TYR A 839 0.83 23.88 -55.02
CA TYR A 839 -0.28 24.83 -55.14
C TYR A 839 0.22 26.27 -55.34
N ASN A 840 -0.63 27.09 -55.94
CA ASN A 840 -0.44 28.53 -56.06
C ASN A 840 -1.79 29.25 -55.86
N ASP A 841 -1.86 30.55 -56.16
CA ASP A 841 -3.09 31.33 -55.96
C ASP A 841 -4.28 30.91 -56.84
N ASN A 842 -4.09 30.11 -57.89
CA ASN A 842 -5.13 29.73 -58.84
C ASN A 842 -5.40 28.23 -58.90
N TYR A 843 -4.45 27.39 -58.47
CA TYR A 843 -4.52 25.93 -58.59
C TYR A 843 -3.98 25.23 -57.34
N ILE A 844 -4.62 24.11 -56.97
CA ILE A 844 -4.07 23.13 -56.02
C ILE A 844 -4.01 21.80 -56.78
N ILE A 845 -2.83 21.18 -56.85
CA ILE A 845 -2.59 19.93 -57.56
C ILE A 845 -2.09 18.87 -56.60
N ILE A 846 -2.68 17.68 -56.63
CA ILE A 846 -2.37 16.56 -55.75
C ILE A 846 -2.16 15.30 -56.59
N GLY A 847 -1.12 14.54 -56.29
CA GLY A 847 -0.91 13.18 -56.77
C GLY A 847 -1.43 12.15 -55.76
N THR A 848 -2.12 11.11 -56.25
CA THR A 848 -2.64 10.02 -55.42
C THR A 848 -1.64 8.87 -55.30
N TYR A 849 -1.89 7.98 -54.33
CA TYR A 849 -1.17 6.72 -54.20
C TYR A 849 -1.48 5.72 -55.34
N GLU A 850 -2.64 5.87 -55.99
CA GLU A 850 -3.06 5.04 -57.13
C GLU A 850 -2.37 5.45 -58.44
N GLY A 851 -1.83 6.68 -58.50
CA GLY A 851 -1.08 7.22 -59.64
C GLY A 851 -1.85 8.27 -60.44
N ASP A 852 -2.93 8.81 -59.88
CA ASP A 852 -3.78 9.85 -60.48
C ASP A 852 -3.35 11.25 -60.06
N ILE A 853 -3.47 12.22 -60.97
CA ILE A 853 -3.40 13.63 -60.62
C ILE A 853 -4.82 14.18 -60.44
N ILE A 854 -5.05 14.90 -59.35
CA ILE A 854 -6.29 15.65 -59.09
C ILE A 854 -5.94 17.14 -59.06
N GLY A 855 -6.62 17.91 -59.90
CA GLY A 855 -6.43 19.35 -60.01
C GLY A 855 -7.66 20.12 -59.56
N PHE A 856 -7.46 21.13 -58.73
CA PHE A 856 -8.49 22.07 -58.28
C PHE A 856 -8.16 23.48 -58.76
N SER A 857 -9.19 24.30 -58.91
CA SER A 857 -9.07 25.75 -59.09
C SER A 857 -10.20 26.45 -58.35
N LYS A 858 -10.14 27.79 -58.26
CA LYS A 858 -11.14 28.61 -57.58
C LYS A 858 -12.56 28.16 -57.95
N ASN A 859 -13.27 27.63 -56.94
CA ASN A 859 -14.67 27.21 -56.97
C ASN A 859 -15.00 25.89 -57.71
N LYS A 860 -14.03 25.02 -58.09
CA LYS A 860 -14.30 23.61 -58.47
C LYS A 860 -13.06 22.70 -58.59
N GLN A 861 -13.27 21.39 -58.46
CA GLN A 861 -12.39 20.38 -59.05
C GLN A 861 -12.39 20.53 -60.58
N LEU A 862 -11.20 20.55 -61.19
CA LEU A 862 -11.01 20.67 -62.63
C LEU A 862 -10.92 19.32 -63.33
N PHE A 863 -10.12 18.41 -62.78
CA PHE A 863 -9.82 17.10 -63.36
C PHE A 863 -9.34 16.09 -62.32
N GLU A 864 -9.40 14.83 -62.73
CA GLU A 864 -8.89 13.64 -62.04
C GLU A 864 -8.44 12.70 -63.16
N ILE A 865 -7.14 12.45 -63.29
CA ILE A 865 -6.54 11.79 -64.47
C ILE A 865 -5.56 10.71 -64.01
N PRO A 866 -5.75 9.44 -64.38
CA PRO A 866 -4.77 8.39 -64.13
C PRO A 866 -3.52 8.61 -65.00
N LEU A 867 -2.36 8.81 -64.36
CA LEU A 867 -1.09 9.06 -65.05
C LEU A 867 -0.12 7.87 -64.94
N PHE A 868 -0.08 7.22 -63.79
CA PHE A 868 0.86 6.15 -63.48
C PHE A 868 0.13 4.93 -62.92
N LYS A 869 0.79 3.76 -62.94
CA LYS A 869 0.34 2.54 -62.22
C LYS A 869 0.97 2.40 -60.83
N ASN A 870 1.55 3.48 -60.32
CA ASN A 870 2.35 3.52 -59.10
C ASN A 870 2.13 4.90 -58.44
N PRO A 871 2.34 5.02 -57.12
CA PRO A 871 2.18 6.27 -56.40
C PRO A 871 2.93 7.44 -57.05
N ILE A 872 2.27 8.59 -57.13
CA ILE A 872 2.94 9.84 -57.46
C ILE A 872 3.77 10.27 -56.25
N SER A 873 5.07 10.44 -56.49
CA SER A 873 6.04 10.81 -55.44
C SER A 873 6.30 12.32 -55.37
N TYR A 874 5.98 13.05 -56.44
CA TYR A 874 6.32 14.46 -56.57
C TYR A 874 5.37 15.18 -57.53
N VAL A 875 4.96 16.38 -57.16
CA VAL A 875 4.20 17.33 -57.97
C VAL A 875 4.91 18.68 -57.90
N SER A 876 5.00 19.39 -59.02
CA SER A 876 5.37 20.81 -59.01
C SER A 876 4.64 21.61 -60.08
N LEU A 877 4.19 22.80 -59.69
CA LEU A 877 3.61 23.81 -60.56
C LEU A 877 4.68 24.75 -61.12
N SER A 878 4.52 25.16 -62.38
CA SER A 878 5.30 26.27 -62.93
C SER A 878 5.00 27.57 -62.19
N PRO A 879 5.91 28.56 -62.19
CA PRO A 879 5.64 29.88 -61.59
C PRO A 879 4.40 30.57 -62.14
N SER A 880 4.05 30.32 -63.42
CA SER A 880 2.81 30.82 -64.03
C SER A 880 1.55 30.01 -63.67
N GLY A 881 1.70 28.78 -63.17
CA GLY A 881 0.61 27.84 -62.92
C GLY A 881 0.10 27.10 -64.16
N ASP A 882 0.59 27.41 -65.35
CA ASP A 882 0.06 26.84 -66.61
C ASP A 882 0.53 25.41 -66.88
N ILE A 883 1.64 24.98 -66.25
CA ILE A 883 2.23 23.65 -66.40
C ILE A 883 2.36 22.97 -65.03
N CYS A 884 1.96 21.71 -64.95
CA CYS A 884 2.31 20.80 -63.86
C CYS A 884 3.35 19.80 -64.33
N VAL A 885 4.36 19.53 -63.51
CA VAL A 885 5.22 18.34 -63.64
C VAL A 885 4.86 17.36 -62.53
N VAL A 886 4.64 16.11 -62.89
CA VAL A 886 4.27 15.01 -61.99
C VAL A 886 5.28 13.89 -62.18
N ALA A 887 5.77 13.28 -61.09
CA ALA A 887 6.78 12.25 -61.17
C ALA A 887 6.53 11.06 -60.24
N CYS A 888 6.83 9.87 -60.76
CA CYS A 888 6.82 8.60 -60.05
C CYS A 888 8.25 8.08 -59.89
N SER A 889 8.80 8.22 -58.68
CA SER A 889 10.16 7.76 -58.33
C SER A 889 10.34 6.25 -58.58
N LYS A 890 9.33 5.44 -58.28
CA LYS A 890 9.35 3.97 -58.41
C LYS A 890 9.48 3.48 -59.85
N SER A 891 8.85 4.13 -60.82
CA SER A 891 9.02 3.80 -62.24
C SER A 891 10.08 4.66 -62.95
N LYS A 892 10.63 5.65 -62.25
CA LYS A 892 11.53 6.70 -62.75
C LYS A 892 10.93 7.50 -63.91
N ASP A 893 9.60 7.63 -63.98
CA ASP A 893 8.89 8.36 -65.02
C ASP A 893 8.41 9.74 -64.54
N TYR A 894 8.33 10.70 -65.45
CA TYR A 894 7.64 11.97 -65.25
C TYR A 894 6.75 12.32 -66.42
N ILE A 895 5.70 13.09 -66.12
CA ILE A 895 4.71 13.60 -67.06
C ILE A 895 4.51 15.09 -66.79
N ALA A 896 4.57 15.90 -67.85
CA ALA A 896 4.28 17.33 -67.82
C ALA A 896 2.97 17.62 -68.57
N LEU A 897 2.06 18.32 -67.89
CA LEU A 897 0.69 18.60 -68.35
C LEU A 897 0.44 20.10 -68.39
N SER A 898 -0.37 20.56 -69.34
CA SER A 898 -0.96 21.90 -69.28
C SER A 898 -2.23 21.92 -68.42
N ILE A 899 -2.29 22.88 -67.50
CA ILE A 899 -3.40 23.12 -66.56
C ILE A 899 -4.25 24.31 -67.01
N GLY A 900 -3.60 25.36 -67.52
CA GLY A 900 -4.15 26.67 -67.86
C GLY A 900 -4.68 26.82 -69.29
N GLY A 901 -5.28 25.77 -69.87
CA GLY A 901 -5.81 25.76 -71.23
C GLY A 901 -7.18 26.45 -71.35
N GLY A 902 -7.23 27.78 -71.28
CA GLY A 902 -8.46 28.59 -71.45
C GLY A 902 -9.01 28.61 -72.88
N VAL A 903 -9.41 27.46 -73.43
CA VAL A 903 -9.98 27.35 -74.78
C VAL A 903 -11.37 27.99 -74.81
N LYS A 904 -11.41 29.28 -75.18
CA LYS A 904 -12.63 29.98 -75.62
C LYS A 904 -13.06 29.46 -77.00
N GLY A 905 -13.64 28.26 -77.03
CA GLY A 905 -14.13 27.64 -78.25
C GLY A 905 -14.69 26.25 -77.94
N GLY A 906 -15.90 25.96 -78.42
CA GLY A 906 -16.51 24.64 -78.23
C GLY A 906 -15.74 23.54 -78.98
N ILE A 907 -15.94 22.30 -78.56
CA ILE A 907 -15.42 21.07 -79.20
C ILE A 907 -13.90 20.84 -78.99
N PHE A 908 -13.49 20.58 -77.75
CA PHE A 908 -12.48 19.55 -77.43
C PHE A 908 -12.79 18.95 -76.05
N LYS A 909 -12.87 17.62 -75.95
CA LYS A 909 -13.14 16.91 -74.68
C LYS A 909 -11.90 16.77 -73.79
N ASP A 910 -10.71 16.86 -74.38
CA ASP A 910 -9.44 16.66 -73.68
C ASP A 910 -8.78 18.01 -73.36
N LYS A 911 -9.15 18.59 -72.21
CA LYS A 911 -8.66 19.92 -71.78
C LYS A 911 -7.20 19.94 -71.31
N HIS A 912 -6.57 18.77 -71.19
CA HIS A 912 -5.22 18.62 -70.67
C HIS A 912 -4.32 18.07 -71.76
N LYS A 913 -3.49 18.95 -72.34
CA LYS A 913 -2.50 18.54 -73.32
C LYS A 913 -1.28 17.96 -72.59
N LEU A 914 -0.97 16.70 -72.86
CA LEU A 914 0.33 16.12 -72.54
C LEU A 914 1.41 16.92 -73.28
N LEU A 915 2.26 17.62 -72.54
CA LEU A 915 3.32 18.44 -73.10
C LEU A 915 4.61 17.63 -73.31
N LYS A 916 4.93 16.78 -72.34
CA LYS A 916 6.14 15.95 -72.32
C LYS A 916 5.94 14.76 -71.40
N ALA A 917 6.50 13.62 -71.76
CA ALA A 917 6.71 12.48 -70.86
C ALA A 917 8.16 12.01 -71.02
N GLY A 918 8.76 11.45 -69.97
CA GLY A 918 10.14 10.97 -70.04
C GLY A 918 10.61 10.26 -68.77
N LYS A 919 11.88 9.81 -68.80
CA LYS A 919 12.58 9.27 -67.64
C LYS A 919 13.28 10.37 -66.84
N ILE A 920 13.26 10.25 -65.52
CA ILE A 920 14.00 11.11 -64.59
C ILE A 920 15.47 10.72 -64.64
N SER A 921 16.37 11.70 -64.80
CA SER A 921 17.82 11.48 -64.83
C SER A 921 18.44 11.38 -63.43
N GLY A 922 19.52 10.61 -63.29
CA GLY A 922 20.29 10.46 -62.06
C GLY A 922 19.94 9.23 -61.22
N GLU A 923 20.60 9.13 -60.06
CA GLU A 923 20.37 8.11 -59.03
C GLU A 923 20.15 8.80 -57.69
N GLY A 924 19.07 8.43 -57.00
CA GLY A 924 18.64 9.04 -55.74
C GLY A 924 17.24 8.57 -55.36
N GLN A 925 16.71 9.09 -54.25
CA GLN A 925 15.37 8.72 -53.75
C GLN A 925 14.38 9.89 -53.85
N ASN A 926 14.85 11.13 -53.84
CA ASN A 926 13.99 12.31 -53.98
C ASN A 926 13.96 12.76 -55.44
N VAL A 927 12.83 13.31 -55.86
CA VAL A 927 12.73 14.03 -57.14
C VAL A 927 12.82 15.52 -56.85
N LYS A 928 13.50 16.27 -57.72
CA LYS A 928 13.49 17.74 -57.73
C LYS A 928 13.19 18.23 -59.14
N VAL A 929 12.29 19.21 -59.25
CA VAL A 929 12.04 19.97 -60.49
C VAL A 929 12.64 21.36 -60.33
N SER A 930 13.51 21.74 -61.27
CA SER A 930 14.15 23.06 -61.30
C SER A 930 13.58 23.85 -62.48
N TRP A 931 12.73 24.84 -62.19
CA TRP A 931 12.11 25.70 -63.19
C TRP A 931 13.10 26.73 -63.74
N LYS A 932 13.04 26.95 -65.05
CA LYS A 932 13.80 27.94 -65.83
C LYS A 932 12.83 28.96 -66.43
N GLU A 933 13.38 30.02 -67.02
CA GLU A 933 12.60 30.98 -67.81
C GLU A 933 11.79 30.29 -68.92
N ASN A 934 10.68 30.92 -69.32
CA ASN A 934 9.75 30.42 -70.34
C ASN A 934 9.11 29.05 -70.03
N ASN A 935 8.89 28.74 -68.75
CA ASN A 935 8.29 27.48 -68.26
C ASN A 935 9.06 26.22 -68.70
N LEU A 936 10.35 26.35 -69.04
CA LEU A 936 11.25 25.21 -69.16
C LEU A 936 11.57 24.63 -67.78
N PHE A 937 11.89 23.35 -67.70
CA PHE A 937 12.28 22.70 -66.46
C PHE A 937 13.30 21.59 -66.69
N ASP A 938 14.17 21.40 -65.71
CA ASP A 938 14.96 20.18 -65.54
C ASP A 938 14.34 19.34 -64.41
N ILE A 939 14.48 18.01 -64.49
CA ILE A 939 14.00 17.08 -63.47
C ILE A 939 15.05 15.99 -63.22
N GLU A 940 15.45 15.85 -61.97
CA GLU A 940 16.53 14.96 -61.56
C GLU A 940 16.21 14.26 -60.24
N PHE A 941 16.92 13.15 -59.99
CA PHE A 941 17.00 12.54 -58.67
C PHE A 941 18.02 13.29 -57.79
N VAL A 942 17.68 13.43 -56.50
CA VAL A 942 18.47 14.07 -55.43
C VAL A 942 18.50 13.17 -54.18
#